data_AF-A0A1C0A7G9-F1
#
_entry.id   AF-A0A1C0A7G9-F1
#
_cell.length_a   1.000
_cell.length_b   1.000
_cell.length_c   1.000
_cell.angle_alpha   90.00
_cell.angle_beta   90.00
_cell.angle_gamma   90.00
#
_symmetry.space_group_name_H-M   'P 1'
#
loop_
_entity.id
_entity.type
_entity.pdbx_description
1 polymer ?
#
loop_
_entity_poly.entity_id
_entity_poly.type
_entity_poly.pdbx_seq_one_letter_code
_entity_poly.pdbx_strand_id
1 'polypeptide(L)'
;MEVILAQNAGFCFGVNRAMDLALEIGTKNKNSVYTLGPLIHNPQAVKKLKSVGIEVENDVDKISEGTVIIRSHGVPPKVLAEAEEKGLNVVNATCPFVKRAQEKAKELMDNGYDVIISGDKDHPEVIAIWGYTDNQAIIIEDESDFDKLDKLKKVGVVAQTTQSLENLQKLTNYLLRHVAELKVYNTICTTTGERQNEAAELSKQVDLMIVIGGYNSANTNRLAEICSENGAITYHIERADELKLDWFKNIKKVGITAGASTPNWIIKEVLMIMSEIKEPREENLEAKILTKGEIVSGQVEQVTEEGAYVNVGTKTEGFIPANEVSNVGKPATEVLTIGDEVEVFVLNPEDEEGKAILSKRRADSQKAWEKIEAAYESGEIIEAEVSKEVKGGLVADIGLRGFIPASHIAIEYVEDLSQFVGQTFKLKVIEVEKENNNIVLSRKVVLEEELAEKKKELFASLEEGQEVEGTVTKLVDFGAFVDLGGAEGLLHISEISWGRIDHPSDVLEEGQSIKVKVLGVNAEEGRISLGLKQIQPDPWEEFISEYKVGDVVEGKITKTVDFGAFMEIKPGVEGLIHISQLSHKHIPTVEDAVSVGEKVEAKVINIEEDDRRVGLSIKELTPAPEPKAKPKKETASKPQFSTDNDEGSGVKLGDVFGDLFEN
;
A
#
# COMPACT_ATOMS: atom_id res chain seq x y z
N MET A 1 3.41 -35.26 25.10
CA MET A 1 4.28 -34.07 25.24
C MET A 1 3.58 -32.89 24.59
N GLU A 2 3.37 -31.82 25.34
CA GLU A 2 2.82 -30.54 24.85
C GLU A 2 3.98 -29.65 24.41
N VAL A 3 3.86 -29.04 23.22
CA VAL A 3 4.90 -28.17 22.64
C VAL A 3 4.30 -26.78 22.49
N ILE A 4 4.95 -25.79 23.08
CA ILE A 4 4.49 -24.40 23.10
C ILE A 4 5.55 -23.55 22.41
N LEU A 5 5.18 -22.91 21.30
CA LEU A 5 6.05 -21.98 20.58
C LEU A 5 5.81 -20.56 21.12
N ALA A 6 6.89 -19.84 21.43
CA ALA A 6 6.80 -18.40 21.71
C ALA A 6 6.27 -17.66 20.47
N GLN A 7 5.27 -16.80 20.66
CA GLN A 7 4.60 -16.01 19.64
C GLN A 7 5.59 -15.19 18.81
N ASN A 8 6.63 -14.64 19.43
CA ASN A 8 7.63 -13.81 18.75
C ASN A 8 8.86 -14.60 18.27
N ALA A 9 8.83 -15.93 18.25
CA ALA A 9 9.97 -16.75 17.84
C ALA A 9 10.33 -16.57 16.35
N GLY A 10 11.61 -16.33 16.07
CA GLY A 10 12.16 -16.35 14.71
C GLY A 10 12.52 -14.98 14.17
N PHE A 11 12.46 -14.82 12.84
CA PHE A 11 12.80 -13.56 12.20
C PHE A 11 11.92 -12.42 12.72
N CYS A 12 12.54 -11.27 13.06
CA CYS A 12 11.76 -10.07 13.35
C CYS A 12 11.08 -9.56 12.08
N PHE A 13 10.07 -8.70 12.25
CA PHE A 13 9.32 -8.11 11.13
C PHE A 13 10.23 -7.50 10.04
N GLY A 14 11.23 -6.71 10.42
CA GLY A 14 12.16 -6.09 9.47
C GLY A 14 13.00 -7.10 8.69
N VAL A 15 13.35 -8.22 9.32
CA VAL A 15 14.12 -9.30 8.69
C VAL A 15 13.25 -10.15 7.77
N ASN A 16 12.01 -10.49 8.18
CA ASN A 16 11.04 -11.19 7.31
C ASN A 16 10.79 -10.38 6.04
N ARG A 17 10.45 -9.09 6.17
CA ARG A 17 10.23 -8.20 5.02
C ARG A 17 11.43 -8.17 4.08
N ALA A 18 12.64 -8.07 4.63
CA ALA A 18 13.84 -8.03 3.81
C ALA A 18 14.08 -9.35 3.06
N MET A 19 13.85 -10.49 3.72
CA MET A 19 13.97 -11.81 3.10
C MET A 19 12.93 -12.05 2.01
N ASP A 20 11.67 -11.73 2.27
CA ASP A 20 10.58 -11.95 1.32
C ASP A 20 10.83 -11.12 0.05
N LEU A 21 11.18 -9.84 0.23
CA LEU A 21 11.55 -8.95 -0.88
C LEU A 21 12.75 -9.51 -1.68
N ALA A 22 13.79 -9.98 -0.98
CA ALA A 22 14.97 -10.53 -1.65
C ALA A 22 14.66 -11.81 -2.42
N LEU A 23 13.91 -12.75 -1.83
CA LEU A 23 13.52 -13.99 -2.48
C LEU A 23 12.59 -13.76 -3.68
N GLU A 24 11.66 -12.82 -3.58
CA GLU A 24 10.77 -12.44 -4.67
C GLU A 24 11.56 -11.87 -5.86
N ILE A 25 12.53 -10.99 -5.60
CA ILE A 25 13.37 -10.40 -6.64
C ILE A 25 14.28 -11.45 -7.26
N GLY A 26 14.92 -12.29 -6.44
CA GLY A 26 15.80 -13.35 -6.92
C GLY A 26 15.09 -14.40 -7.78
N THR A 27 13.80 -14.65 -7.54
CA THR A 27 13.01 -15.60 -8.34
C THR A 27 12.44 -14.98 -9.62
N LYS A 28 12.12 -13.68 -9.63
CA LYS A 28 11.55 -12.97 -10.78
C LYS A 28 12.61 -12.44 -11.77
N ASN A 29 13.78 -12.00 -11.29
CA ASN A 29 14.79 -11.39 -12.14
C ASN A 29 15.71 -12.44 -12.80
N LYS A 30 15.95 -12.26 -14.09
CA LYS A 30 16.98 -13.00 -14.84
C LYS A 30 18.38 -12.36 -14.78
N ASN A 31 18.46 -11.13 -14.29
CA ASN A 31 19.70 -10.36 -14.17
C ASN A 31 20.37 -10.61 -12.82
N SER A 32 21.67 -10.33 -12.72
CA SER A 32 22.43 -10.47 -11.47
C SER A 32 21.82 -9.62 -10.35
N VAL A 33 21.55 -10.26 -9.21
CA VAL A 33 21.00 -9.63 -8.01
C VAL A 33 22.06 -9.67 -6.91
N TYR A 34 22.35 -8.52 -6.33
CA TYR A 34 23.34 -8.36 -5.28
C TYR A 34 22.69 -7.80 -4.02
N THR A 35 23.19 -8.18 -2.86
CA THR A 35 22.88 -7.55 -1.57
C THR A 35 24.11 -6.78 -1.09
N LEU A 36 23.92 -5.54 -0.63
CA LEU A 36 25.00 -4.73 -0.04
C LEU A 36 25.29 -5.20 1.39
N GLY A 37 26.23 -6.13 1.49
CA GLY A 37 26.53 -6.88 2.69
C GLY A 37 25.46 -7.94 3.01
N PRO A 38 25.69 -8.78 4.03
CA PRO A 38 24.76 -9.83 4.39
C PRO A 38 23.42 -9.22 4.82
N LEU A 39 22.33 -9.62 4.16
CA LEU A 39 20.96 -9.20 4.49
C LEU A 39 20.60 -9.51 5.95
N ILE A 40 21.11 -10.63 6.44
CA ILE A 40 21.00 -11.13 7.82
C ILE A 40 22.33 -11.80 8.19
N HIS A 41 22.80 -11.61 9.42
CA HIS A 41 23.93 -12.32 9.99
C HIS A 41 23.57 -13.77 10.38
N ASN A 42 23.07 -14.56 9.41
CA ASN A 42 22.80 -15.99 9.56
C ASN A 42 23.36 -16.76 8.35
N PRO A 43 24.35 -17.65 8.55
CA PRO A 43 24.98 -18.40 7.46
C PRO A 43 24.00 -19.21 6.60
N GLN A 44 22.97 -19.79 7.23
CA GLN A 44 21.96 -20.60 6.53
C GLN A 44 21.06 -19.72 5.64
N ALA A 45 20.67 -18.54 6.14
CA ALA A 45 19.90 -17.58 5.35
C ALA A 45 20.71 -17.09 4.14
N VAL A 46 22.00 -16.76 4.33
CA VAL A 46 22.90 -16.35 3.24
C VAL A 46 23.05 -17.46 2.20
N LYS A 47 23.21 -18.73 2.63
CA LYS A 47 23.29 -19.88 1.71
C LYS A 47 22.02 -20.03 0.88
N LYS A 48 20.85 -19.79 1.48
CA LYS A 48 19.55 -19.83 0.78
C LYS A 48 19.43 -18.71 -0.27
N LEU A 49 19.82 -17.49 0.07
CA LEU A 49 19.86 -16.38 -0.91
C LEU A 49 20.79 -16.71 -2.08
N LYS A 50 21.96 -17.29 -1.81
CA LYS A 50 22.89 -17.73 -2.86
C LYS A 50 22.29 -18.82 -3.77
N SER A 51 21.47 -19.72 -3.23
CA SER A 51 20.82 -20.77 -4.02
C SER A 51 19.78 -20.26 -5.02
N VAL A 52 19.23 -19.06 -4.78
CA VAL A 52 18.29 -18.38 -5.69
C VAL A 52 18.97 -17.31 -6.56
N GLY A 53 20.30 -17.33 -6.65
CA GLY A 53 21.06 -16.43 -7.52
C GLY A 53 21.36 -15.04 -6.95
N ILE A 54 21.18 -14.83 -5.64
CA ILE A 54 21.50 -13.57 -4.97
C ILE A 54 22.89 -13.64 -4.36
N GLU A 55 23.79 -12.78 -4.81
CA GLU A 55 25.15 -12.69 -4.27
C GLU A 55 25.26 -11.59 -3.19
N VAL A 56 26.27 -11.72 -2.33
CA VAL A 56 26.57 -10.74 -1.28
C VAL A 56 27.84 -10.01 -1.69
N GLU A 57 27.76 -8.68 -1.84
CA GLU A 57 28.91 -7.83 -2.11
C GLU A 57 28.92 -6.67 -1.11
N ASN A 58 30.08 -6.30 -0.57
CA ASN A 58 30.15 -5.26 0.45
C ASN A 58 30.36 -3.86 -0.14
N ASP A 59 30.73 -3.80 -1.42
CA ASP A 59 31.14 -2.58 -2.09
C ASP A 59 30.35 -2.37 -3.39
N VAL A 60 29.67 -1.23 -3.48
CA VAL A 60 28.89 -0.85 -4.66
C VAL A 60 29.78 -0.64 -5.89
N ASP A 61 31.08 -0.38 -5.71
CA ASP A 61 32.06 -0.21 -6.80
C ASP A 61 32.32 -1.46 -7.61
N LYS A 62 32.05 -2.64 -7.05
CA LYS A 62 32.26 -3.91 -7.75
C LYS A 62 31.04 -4.37 -8.54
N ILE A 63 29.93 -3.65 -8.43
CA ILE A 63 28.68 -4.00 -9.09
C ILE A 63 28.54 -3.12 -10.34
N SER A 64 28.72 -3.74 -11.52
CA SER A 64 28.67 -3.04 -12.81
C SER A 64 27.26 -2.89 -13.37
N GLU A 65 26.40 -3.89 -13.16
CA GLU A 65 25.02 -3.91 -13.68
C GLU A 65 24.15 -4.84 -12.81
N GLY A 66 22.84 -4.60 -12.80
CA GLY A 66 21.87 -5.47 -12.15
C GLY A 66 21.03 -4.78 -11.07
N THR A 67 20.47 -5.59 -10.17
CA THR A 67 19.64 -5.11 -9.04
C THR A 67 20.44 -5.19 -7.74
N VAL A 68 20.42 -4.11 -6.97
CA VAL A 68 21.09 -4.03 -5.67
C VAL A 68 20.07 -3.90 -4.55
N ILE A 69 20.08 -4.84 -3.63
CA ILE A 69 19.20 -4.89 -2.47
C ILE A 69 19.95 -4.33 -1.26
N ILE A 70 19.39 -3.27 -0.69
CA ILE A 70 19.89 -2.67 0.55
C ILE A 70 19.47 -3.53 1.73
N ARG A 71 20.43 -3.86 2.61
CA ARG A 71 20.18 -4.70 3.79
C ARG A 71 19.21 -4.05 4.80
N SER A 72 18.66 -4.87 5.69
CA SER A 72 17.72 -4.45 6.74
C SER A 72 18.26 -3.36 7.68
N HIS A 73 19.58 -3.31 7.90
CA HIS A 73 20.29 -2.28 8.68
C HIS A 73 20.49 -0.95 7.93
N GLY A 74 20.14 -0.89 6.64
CA GLY A 74 20.39 0.26 5.80
C GLY A 74 21.85 0.46 5.41
N VAL A 75 22.06 1.51 4.64
CA VAL A 75 23.37 2.02 4.18
C VAL A 75 23.37 3.55 4.23
N PRO A 76 24.54 4.20 4.26
CA PRO A 76 24.64 5.66 4.16
C PRO A 76 24.00 6.22 2.88
N PRO A 77 23.47 7.46 2.89
CA PRO A 77 22.86 8.09 1.71
C PRO A 77 23.81 8.17 0.51
N LYS A 78 25.11 8.37 0.76
CA LYS A 78 26.13 8.41 -0.29
C LYS A 78 26.20 7.10 -1.09
N VAL A 79 26.06 5.96 -0.41
CA VAL A 79 26.09 4.63 -1.06
C VAL A 79 24.84 4.43 -1.93
N LEU A 80 23.69 4.97 -1.52
CA LEU A 80 22.48 4.96 -2.34
C LEU A 80 22.67 5.80 -3.60
N ALA A 81 23.17 7.02 -3.45
CA ALA A 81 23.45 7.91 -4.59
C ALA A 81 24.47 7.29 -5.56
N GLU A 82 25.55 6.69 -5.06
CA GLU A 82 26.56 6.00 -5.88
C GLU A 82 25.97 4.80 -6.65
N ALA A 83 24.97 4.10 -6.09
CA ALA A 83 24.28 3.02 -6.78
C ALA A 83 23.33 3.53 -7.88
N GLU A 84 22.61 4.62 -7.61
CA GLU A 84 21.69 5.27 -8.55
C GLU A 84 22.44 5.91 -9.72
N GLU A 85 23.57 6.58 -9.47
CA GLU A 85 24.43 7.19 -10.50
C GLU A 85 24.98 6.16 -11.49
N LYS A 86 25.18 4.91 -11.04
CA LYS A 86 25.60 3.79 -11.91
C LYS A 86 24.46 3.17 -12.71
N GLY A 87 23.23 3.64 -12.54
CA GLY A 87 22.05 3.07 -13.19
C GLY A 87 21.67 1.69 -12.66
N LEU A 88 22.09 1.33 -11.44
CA LEU A 88 21.68 0.09 -10.80
C LEU A 88 20.23 0.20 -10.34
N ASN A 89 19.47 -0.90 -10.44
CA ASN A 89 18.12 -0.93 -9.88
C ASN A 89 18.22 -1.12 -8.36
N VAL A 90 18.05 -0.03 -7.59
CA VAL A 90 18.19 -0.05 -6.13
C VAL A 90 16.87 -0.43 -5.48
N VAL A 91 16.88 -1.51 -4.69
CA VAL A 91 15.74 -1.95 -3.90
C VAL A 91 16.06 -1.81 -2.41
N ASN A 92 15.31 -0.94 -1.73
CA ASN A 92 15.58 -0.62 -0.34
C ASN A 92 14.82 -1.53 0.64
N ALA A 93 15.49 -2.55 1.18
CA ALA A 93 14.93 -3.47 2.18
C ALA A 93 15.18 -3.02 3.64
N THR A 94 15.58 -1.76 3.87
CA THR A 94 15.84 -1.22 5.21
C THR A 94 14.60 -1.36 6.10
N CYS A 95 14.82 -1.77 7.36
CA CYS A 95 13.77 -1.91 8.35
C CYS A 95 13.12 -0.54 8.65
N PRO A 96 11.78 -0.43 8.76
CA PRO A 96 11.12 0.85 9.06
C PRO A 96 11.57 1.51 10.36
N PHE A 97 11.94 0.73 11.39
CA PHE A 97 12.49 1.27 12.64
C PHE A 97 13.87 1.92 12.43
N VAL A 98 14.71 1.30 11.61
CA VAL A 98 16.02 1.84 11.23
C VAL A 98 15.85 3.09 10.38
N LYS A 99 14.93 3.06 9.41
CA LYS A 99 14.61 4.22 8.57
C LYS A 99 14.15 5.40 9.42
N ARG A 100 13.29 5.17 10.42
CA ARG A 100 12.87 6.20 11.37
C ARG A 100 14.06 6.76 12.16
N ALA A 101 15.01 5.94 12.57
CA ALA A 101 16.22 6.41 13.25
C ALA A 101 17.09 7.31 12.33
N GLN A 102 17.26 6.91 11.07
CA GLN A 102 17.97 7.69 10.05
C GLN A 102 17.28 9.03 9.77
N GLU A 103 15.96 9.02 9.56
CA GLU A 103 15.16 10.22 9.31
C GLU A 103 15.20 11.18 10.51
N LYS A 104 15.11 10.66 11.75
CA LYS A 104 15.19 11.49 12.96
C LYS A 104 16.58 12.05 13.20
N ALA A 105 17.63 11.30 12.91
CA ALA A 105 19.01 11.80 12.99
C ALA A 105 19.22 12.95 12.00
N LYS A 106 18.75 12.79 10.76
CA LYS A 106 18.80 13.85 9.75
C LYS A 106 17.98 15.08 10.16
N GLU A 107 16.73 14.89 10.61
CA GLU A 107 15.87 15.98 11.07
C GLU A 107 16.50 16.77 12.23
N LEU A 108 17.18 16.11 13.16
CA LEU A 108 17.89 16.79 14.24
C LEU A 108 19.05 17.64 13.71
N MET A 109 19.84 17.11 12.78
CA MET A 109 20.93 17.82 12.14
C MET A 109 20.43 19.04 11.35
N ASP A 110 19.39 18.86 10.53
CA ASP A 110 18.77 19.93 9.73
C ASP A 110 18.21 21.06 10.61
N ASN A 111 17.78 20.73 11.83
CA ASN A 111 17.33 21.70 12.83
C ASN A 111 18.46 22.30 13.70
N GLY A 112 19.73 22.01 13.39
CA GLY A 112 20.90 22.57 14.07
C GLY A 112 21.20 21.99 15.45
N TYR A 113 20.81 20.73 15.71
CA TYR A 113 21.23 20.00 16.91
C TYR A 113 22.51 19.22 16.65
N ASP A 114 23.39 19.18 17.65
CA ASP A 114 24.49 18.22 17.72
C ASP A 114 23.89 16.81 17.95
N VAL A 115 24.02 15.93 16.96
CA VAL A 115 23.39 14.60 17.00
C VAL A 115 24.29 13.60 17.72
N ILE A 116 23.73 12.88 18.67
CA ILE A 116 24.34 11.75 19.36
C ILE A 116 23.61 10.47 18.96
N ILE A 117 24.37 9.45 18.57
CA ILE A 117 23.88 8.12 18.28
C ILE A 117 24.31 7.20 19.42
N SER A 118 23.34 6.70 20.21
CA SER A 118 23.61 5.69 21.23
C SER A 118 23.61 4.30 20.60
N GLY A 119 24.77 3.69 20.46
CA GLY A 119 24.93 2.39 19.80
C GLY A 119 26.38 2.03 19.52
N ASP A 120 26.59 0.81 19.05
CA ASP A 120 27.91 0.27 18.70
C ASP A 120 28.42 0.89 17.39
N LYS A 121 29.59 1.53 17.43
CA LYS A 121 30.18 2.24 16.28
C LYS A 121 30.44 1.33 15.08
N ASP A 122 30.71 0.05 15.32
CA ASP A 122 31.05 -0.93 14.28
C ASP A 122 29.78 -1.60 13.73
N HIS A 123 28.61 -1.31 14.32
CA HIS A 123 27.35 -1.90 13.90
C HIS A 123 26.85 -1.29 12.57
N PRO A 124 26.49 -2.12 11.57
CA PRO A 124 25.90 -1.71 10.29
C PRO A 124 24.85 -0.61 10.35
N GLU A 125 23.95 -0.69 11.32
CA GLU A 125 22.86 0.26 11.51
C GLU A 125 23.36 1.65 11.96
N VAL A 126 24.32 1.68 12.89
CA VAL A 126 24.88 2.92 13.43
C VAL A 126 25.69 3.63 12.35
N ILE A 127 26.46 2.89 11.55
CA ILE A 127 27.18 3.43 10.39
C ILE A 127 26.19 4.05 9.39
N ALA A 128 25.05 3.40 9.15
CA ALA A 128 24.01 3.94 8.27
C ALA A 128 23.42 5.22 8.85
N ILE A 129 23.01 5.25 10.13
CA ILE A 129 22.48 6.45 10.79
C ILE A 129 23.50 7.60 10.77
N TRP A 130 24.77 7.32 11.07
CA TRP A 130 25.86 8.28 11.05
C TRP A 130 26.05 8.90 9.66
N GLY A 131 25.91 8.09 8.60
CA GLY A 131 25.90 8.57 7.22
C GLY A 131 24.79 9.56 6.88
N TYR A 132 23.62 9.47 7.55
CA TYR A 132 22.52 10.44 7.39
C TYR A 132 22.77 11.78 8.11
N THR A 133 23.84 11.85 8.90
CA THR A 133 24.26 13.06 9.62
C THR A 133 25.52 13.68 9.01
N ASP A 134 25.75 13.46 7.71
CA ASP A 134 26.98 13.88 7.00
C ASP A 134 28.27 13.48 7.74
N ASN A 135 28.23 12.35 8.44
CA ASN A 135 29.32 11.82 9.26
C ASN A 135 29.72 12.71 10.46
N GLN A 136 28.83 13.59 10.92
CA GLN A 136 29.10 14.54 12.00
C GLN A 136 28.61 14.09 13.37
N ALA A 137 27.67 13.14 13.45
CA ALA A 137 27.14 12.69 14.73
C ALA A 137 28.19 12.02 15.62
N ILE A 138 28.04 12.21 16.94
CA ILE A 138 28.88 11.59 17.96
C ILE A 138 28.28 10.24 18.35
N ILE A 139 29.08 9.18 18.24
CA ILE A 139 28.65 7.82 18.62
C ILE A 139 29.07 7.55 20.06
N ILE A 140 28.12 7.08 20.87
CA ILE A 140 28.29 6.75 22.29
C ILE A 140 27.88 5.29 22.52
N GLU A 141 28.82 4.45 22.90
CA GLU A 141 28.57 3.03 23.20
C GLU A 141 28.12 2.86 24.65
N ASP A 142 28.85 3.48 25.58
CA ASP A 142 28.63 3.38 27.03
C ASP A 142 29.08 4.64 27.81
N GLU A 143 29.02 4.57 29.15
CA GLU A 143 29.36 5.67 30.07
C GLU A 143 30.79 6.19 29.92
N SER A 144 31.72 5.37 29.43
CA SER A 144 33.13 5.76 29.22
C SER A 144 33.32 6.80 28.12
N ASP A 145 32.33 6.96 27.24
CA ASP A 145 32.37 7.94 26.17
C ASP A 145 31.80 9.32 26.59
N PHE A 146 31.25 9.46 27.80
CA PHE A 146 30.53 10.68 28.21
C PHE A 146 31.42 11.92 28.25
N ASP A 147 32.73 11.73 28.48
CA ASP A 147 33.73 12.81 28.46
C ASP A 147 33.80 13.53 27.09
N LYS A 148 33.35 12.87 26.00
CA LYS A 148 33.31 13.45 24.64
C LYS A 148 32.18 14.48 24.46
N LEU A 149 31.25 14.57 25.42
CA LEU A 149 30.02 15.35 25.31
C LEU A 149 30.12 16.74 25.95
N ASP A 150 31.28 17.09 26.51
CA ASP A 150 31.51 18.37 27.15
C ASP A 150 31.48 19.50 26.12
N LYS A 151 30.63 20.52 26.37
CA LYS A 151 30.43 21.78 25.62
C LYS A 151 29.30 21.81 24.58
N LEU A 152 28.48 20.78 24.46
CA LEU A 152 27.33 20.81 23.55
C LEU A 152 26.19 21.67 24.14
N LYS A 153 25.58 22.52 23.30
CA LYS A 153 24.48 23.41 23.72
C LYS A 153 23.12 22.83 23.41
N LYS A 154 22.92 22.39 22.16
CA LYS A 154 21.67 21.82 21.67
C LYS A 154 21.94 20.41 21.19
N VAL A 155 21.41 19.42 21.90
CA VAL A 155 21.73 18.02 21.65
C VAL A 155 20.48 17.24 21.26
N GLY A 156 20.61 16.47 20.19
CA GLY A 156 19.63 15.49 19.74
C GLY A 156 20.16 14.09 19.95
N VAL A 157 19.38 13.17 20.52
CA VAL A 157 19.80 11.78 20.75
C VAL A 157 18.89 10.83 19.97
N VAL A 158 19.51 9.92 19.22
CA VAL A 158 18.87 8.73 18.63
C VAL A 158 19.56 7.48 19.16
N ALA A 159 18.87 6.35 19.14
CA ALA A 159 19.40 5.07 19.62
C ALA A 159 19.37 3.99 18.53
N GLN A 160 20.37 3.12 18.53
CA GLN A 160 20.34 1.89 17.74
C GLN A 160 19.14 1.02 18.16
N THR A 161 18.49 0.36 17.21
CA THR A 161 17.27 -0.42 17.45
C THR A 161 17.48 -1.57 18.46
N THR A 162 18.71 -2.07 18.59
CA THR A 162 19.10 -3.12 19.55
C THR A 162 19.74 -2.61 20.83
N GLN A 163 19.83 -1.29 21.03
CA GLN A 163 20.40 -0.70 22.26
C GLN A 163 19.49 -0.96 23.48
N SER A 164 20.07 -1.02 24.67
CA SER A 164 19.31 -1.18 25.91
C SER A 164 18.66 0.13 26.36
N LEU A 165 17.46 0.05 26.93
CA LEU A 165 16.79 1.21 27.53
C LEU A 165 17.59 1.79 28.71
N GLU A 166 18.31 0.94 29.45
CA GLU A 166 19.14 1.36 30.58
C GLU A 166 20.27 2.29 30.12
N ASN A 167 21.00 1.91 29.06
CA ASN A 167 22.09 2.73 28.52
C ASN A 167 21.57 4.07 28.00
N LEU A 168 20.43 4.06 27.29
CA LEU A 168 19.80 5.29 26.81
C LEU A 168 19.36 6.21 27.97
N GLN A 169 18.83 5.64 29.06
CA GLN A 169 18.45 6.39 30.26
C GLN A 169 19.67 7.00 30.96
N LYS A 170 20.77 6.25 31.09
CA LYS A 170 22.02 6.75 31.67
C LYS A 170 22.57 7.93 30.87
N LEU A 171 22.63 7.81 29.54
CA LEU A 171 23.03 8.89 28.64
C LEU A 171 22.11 10.11 28.77
N THR A 172 20.80 9.90 28.78
CA THR A 172 19.81 10.98 28.91
C THR A 172 19.98 11.71 30.25
N ASN A 173 20.15 10.97 31.35
CA ASN A 173 20.36 11.53 32.68
C ASN A 173 21.66 12.34 32.78
N TYR A 174 22.72 11.89 32.11
CA TYR A 174 23.95 12.64 31.99
C TYR A 174 23.71 13.94 31.22
N LEU A 175 23.15 13.87 30.01
CA LEU A 175 22.93 15.03 29.13
C LEU A 175 22.00 16.08 29.75
N LEU A 176 20.93 15.68 30.45
CA LEU A 176 20.00 16.59 31.13
C LEU A 176 20.69 17.58 32.09
N ARG A 177 21.89 17.25 32.58
CA ARG A 177 22.68 18.10 33.50
C ARG A 177 23.74 18.95 32.80
N HIS A 178 24.06 18.65 31.53
CA HIS A 178 25.22 19.20 30.83
C HIS A 178 24.85 20.02 29.58
N VAL A 179 23.60 19.96 29.09
CA VAL A 179 23.17 20.66 27.87
C VAL A 179 22.03 21.64 28.14
N ALA A 180 21.94 22.69 27.33
CA ALA A 180 20.89 23.71 27.47
C ALA A 180 19.56 23.27 26.85
N GLU A 181 19.62 22.49 25.77
CA GLU A 181 18.45 21.96 25.08
C GLU A 181 18.71 20.50 24.70
N LEU A 182 17.79 19.60 25.08
CA LEU A 182 17.90 18.17 24.84
C LEU A 182 16.64 17.65 24.15
N LYS A 183 16.80 16.98 23.02
CA LYS A 183 15.75 16.19 22.36
C LYS A 183 16.18 14.74 22.29
N VAL A 184 15.44 13.85 22.94
CA VAL A 184 15.72 12.40 22.90
C VAL A 184 14.62 11.71 22.11
N TYR A 185 15.00 11.03 21.04
CA TYR A 185 14.13 10.13 20.30
C TYR A 185 14.49 8.69 20.64
N ASN A 186 13.60 8.03 21.37
CA ASN A 186 13.73 6.59 21.60
C ASN A 186 13.38 5.83 20.32
N THR A 187 14.41 5.41 19.60
CA THR A 187 14.32 4.61 18.37
C THR A 187 14.62 3.13 18.59
N ILE A 188 14.68 2.68 19.86
CA ILE A 188 14.88 1.27 20.22
C ILE A 188 13.66 0.46 19.78
N CYS A 189 13.90 -0.71 19.19
CA CYS A 189 12.85 -1.64 18.78
C CYS A 189 12.40 -2.49 19.99
N THR A 190 11.08 -2.59 20.21
CA THR A 190 10.52 -3.31 21.37
C THR A 190 10.62 -4.82 21.25
N THR A 191 10.80 -5.35 20.03
CA THR A 191 10.76 -6.80 19.74
C THR A 191 11.80 -7.60 20.55
N THR A 192 12.96 -7.04 20.84
CA THR A 192 13.97 -7.73 21.67
C THR A 192 13.50 -7.89 23.12
N GLY A 193 12.88 -6.85 23.69
CA GLY A 193 12.34 -6.89 25.06
C GLY A 193 11.11 -7.79 25.16
N GLU A 194 10.20 -7.71 24.19
CA GLU A 194 9.03 -8.59 24.10
C GLU A 194 9.42 -10.07 24.07
N ARG A 195 10.43 -10.44 23.26
CA ARG A 195 10.96 -11.81 23.20
C ARG A 195 11.59 -12.27 24.51
N GLN A 196 12.33 -11.40 25.19
CA GLN A 196 12.95 -11.74 26.47
C GLN A 196 11.88 -11.95 27.56
N ASN A 197 10.88 -11.08 27.61
CA ASN A 197 9.75 -11.22 28.54
C ASN A 197 8.97 -12.49 28.25
N GLU A 198 8.66 -12.76 26.99
CA GLU A 198 7.95 -13.96 26.57
C GLU A 198 8.75 -15.24 26.88
N ALA A 199 10.05 -15.25 26.59
CA ALA A 199 10.92 -16.37 26.96
C ALA A 199 10.98 -16.57 28.49
N ALA A 200 10.99 -15.49 29.27
CA ALA A 200 10.93 -15.54 30.73
C ALA A 200 9.58 -16.05 31.26
N GLU A 201 8.47 -15.70 30.63
CA GLU A 201 7.13 -16.19 31.00
C GLU A 201 6.93 -17.64 30.60
N LEU A 202 7.37 -18.01 29.40
CA LEU A 202 7.25 -19.37 28.87
C LEU A 202 8.10 -20.34 29.69
N SER A 203 9.34 -19.96 30.01
CA SER A 203 10.23 -20.79 30.85
C SER A 203 9.68 -21.08 32.24
N LYS A 204 8.76 -20.27 32.78
CA LYS A 204 8.07 -20.57 34.05
C LYS A 204 6.95 -21.60 33.92
N GLN A 205 6.48 -21.86 32.70
CA GLN A 205 5.30 -22.70 32.42
C GLN A 205 5.66 -24.07 31.82
N VAL A 206 6.92 -24.28 31.44
CA VAL A 206 7.40 -25.49 30.76
C VAL A 206 8.51 -26.17 31.55
N ASP A 207 8.69 -27.47 31.35
CA ASP A 207 9.76 -28.23 32.02
C ASP A 207 11.11 -28.07 31.28
N LEU A 208 11.04 -27.87 29.95
CA LEU A 208 12.21 -27.77 29.07
C LEU A 208 12.03 -26.62 28.07
N MET A 209 13.07 -25.84 27.85
CA MET A 209 13.15 -24.78 26.85
C MET A 209 14.16 -25.13 25.76
N ILE A 210 13.76 -24.99 24.50
CA ILE A 210 14.64 -25.04 23.33
C ILE A 210 14.79 -23.63 22.80
N VAL A 211 16.01 -23.11 22.79
CA VAL A 211 16.34 -21.79 22.27
C VAL A 211 17.08 -21.97 20.96
N ILE A 212 16.51 -21.46 19.87
CA ILE A 212 17.04 -21.66 18.52
C ILE A 212 17.74 -20.39 18.02
N GLY A 213 19.02 -20.49 17.68
CA GLY A 213 19.76 -19.42 17.01
C GLY A 213 21.27 -19.61 17.07
N GLY A 214 22.01 -18.72 16.42
CA GLY A 214 23.47 -18.85 16.33
C GLY A 214 24.18 -18.65 17.68
N TYR A 215 25.20 -19.47 17.96
CA TYR A 215 26.00 -19.38 19.19
C TYR A 215 26.76 -18.05 19.35
N ASN A 216 27.01 -17.36 18.23
CA ASN A 216 27.68 -16.05 18.21
C ASN A 216 26.71 -14.87 18.44
N SER A 217 25.41 -15.11 18.61
CA SER A 217 24.41 -14.06 18.80
C SER A 217 24.23 -13.74 20.28
N ALA A 218 24.73 -12.58 20.72
CA ALA A 218 24.57 -12.12 22.10
C ALA A 218 23.11 -12.11 22.56
N ASN A 219 22.17 -11.70 21.70
CA ASN A 219 20.74 -11.70 22.01
C ASN A 219 20.16 -13.12 22.17
N THR A 220 20.58 -14.06 21.33
CA THR A 220 20.16 -15.46 21.46
C THR A 220 20.72 -16.09 22.73
N ASN A 221 21.99 -15.81 23.04
CA ASN A 221 22.64 -16.28 24.27
C ASN A 221 21.90 -15.72 25.50
N ARG A 222 21.53 -14.44 25.47
CA ARG A 222 20.75 -13.83 26.55
C ARG A 222 19.37 -14.48 26.72
N LEU A 223 18.68 -14.86 25.64
CA LEU A 223 17.43 -15.62 25.73
C LEU A 223 17.63 -16.97 26.43
N ALA A 224 18.71 -17.68 26.12
CA ALA A 224 19.05 -18.94 26.78
C ALA A 224 19.38 -18.78 28.26
N GLU A 225 20.13 -17.74 28.62
CA GLU A 225 20.39 -17.38 30.02
C GLU A 225 19.09 -17.11 30.78
N ILE A 226 18.21 -16.26 30.24
CA ILE A 226 16.92 -15.92 30.87
C ILE A 226 16.07 -17.17 31.09
N CYS A 227 15.99 -18.08 30.12
CA CYS A 227 15.23 -19.32 30.28
C CYS A 227 15.81 -20.20 31.39
N SER A 228 17.14 -20.28 31.48
CA SER A 228 17.86 -21.04 32.50
C SER A 228 17.70 -20.42 33.90
N GLU A 229 17.80 -19.10 34.03
CA GLU A 229 17.61 -18.34 35.27
C GLU A 229 16.21 -18.54 35.87
N ASN A 230 15.19 -18.75 35.03
CA ASN A 230 13.80 -18.96 35.45
C ASN A 230 13.45 -20.43 35.78
N GLY A 231 14.43 -21.35 35.74
CA GLY A 231 14.29 -22.71 36.28
C GLY A 231 13.89 -23.79 35.30
N ALA A 232 13.72 -23.49 34.01
CA ALA A 232 13.51 -24.50 32.97
C ALA A 232 14.83 -25.12 32.51
N ILE A 233 14.82 -26.42 32.21
CA ILE A 233 15.96 -27.09 31.56
C ILE A 233 16.12 -26.47 30.16
N THR A 234 17.19 -25.72 29.93
CA THR A 234 17.35 -24.95 28.69
C THR A 234 18.43 -25.55 27.81
N TYR A 235 18.08 -25.83 26.55
CA TYR A 235 19.02 -26.24 25.50
C TYR A 235 19.06 -25.19 24.39
N HIS A 236 20.26 -24.73 24.05
CA HIS A 236 20.51 -23.84 22.93
C HIS A 236 21.00 -24.67 21.74
N ILE A 237 20.31 -24.56 20.61
CA ILE A 237 20.67 -25.23 19.35
C ILE A 237 20.76 -24.21 18.21
N GLU A 238 21.63 -24.46 17.24
CA GLU A 238 21.69 -23.66 16.00
C GLU A 238 20.97 -24.36 14.82
N ARG A 239 20.91 -25.69 14.84
CA ARG A 239 20.33 -26.53 13.79
C ARG A 239 19.40 -27.60 14.36
N ALA A 240 18.42 -28.03 13.56
CA ALA A 240 17.44 -29.03 13.99
C ALA A 240 18.05 -30.42 14.26
N ASP A 241 19.18 -30.76 13.62
CA ASP A 241 19.91 -32.02 13.84
C ASP A 241 20.66 -32.09 15.18
N GLU A 242 20.78 -30.98 15.89
CA GLU A 242 21.41 -30.94 17.23
C GLU A 242 20.45 -31.44 18.33
N LEU A 243 19.17 -31.62 18.01
CA LEU A 243 18.16 -32.17 18.92
C LEU A 243 18.48 -33.63 19.29
N LYS A 244 18.50 -33.91 20.59
CA LYS A 244 18.70 -35.27 21.10
C LYS A 244 17.40 -35.82 21.70
N LEU A 245 16.99 -36.99 21.24
CA LEU A 245 15.83 -37.74 21.76
C LEU A 245 15.86 -37.92 23.28
N ASP A 246 17.05 -38.04 23.87
CA ASP A 246 17.22 -38.22 25.30
C ASP A 246 16.77 -37.01 26.15
N TRP A 247 16.74 -35.80 25.57
CA TRP A 247 16.32 -34.57 26.26
C TRP A 247 14.83 -34.57 26.61
N PHE A 248 14.04 -35.36 25.90
CA PHE A 248 12.57 -35.35 26.00
C PHE A 248 12.03 -36.44 26.93
N LYS A 249 12.91 -37.24 27.56
CA LYS A 249 12.51 -38.30 28.49
C LYS A 249 11.89 -37.69 29.75
N ASN A 250 10.66 -38.10 30.07
CA ASN A 250 9.87 -37.65 31.23
C ASN A 250 9.49 -36.15 31.24
N ILE A 251 9.55 -35.48 30.08
CA ILE A 251 9.14 -34.08 29.94
C ILE A 251 7.67 -34.00 29.52
N LYS A 252 6.87 -33.18 30.20
CA LYS A 252 5.44 -33.00 29.86
C LYS A 252 5.25 -31.82 28.92
N LYS A 253 5.91 -30.70 29.21
CA LYS A 253 5.80 -29.44 28.46
C LYS A 253 7.16 -28.97 27.97
N VAL A 254 7.24 -28.70 26.67
CA VAL A 254 8.42 -28.12 26.03
C VAL A 254 8.06 -26.75 25.47
N GLY A 255 8.84 -25.73 25.83
CA GLY A 255 8.78 -24.41 25.21
C GLY A 255 9.84 -24.26 24.13
N ILE A 256 9.51 -23.56 23.05
CA ILE A 256 10.45 -23.24 21.97
C ILE A 256 10.48 -21.72 21.81
N THR A 257 11.67 -21.14 21.78
CA THR A 257 11.88 -19.73 21.42
C THR A 257 13.05 -19.62 20.44
N ALA A 258 13.16 -18.48 19.75
CA ALA A 258 14.20 -18.29 18.75
C ALA A 258 14.65 -16.83 18.66
N GLY A 259 15.93 -16.64 18.35
CA GLY A 259 16.54 -15.34 18.16
C GLY A 259 16.02 -14.59 16.91
N ALA A 260 16.22 -13.27 16.90
CA ALA A 260 15.73 -12.37 15.85
C ALA A 260 16.24 -12.64 14.43
N SER A 261 17.38 -13.33 14.34
CA SER A 261 18.04 -13.69 13.08
C SER A 261 17.93 -15.20 12.81
N THR A 262 17.04 -15.90 13.52
CA THR A 262 16.81 -17.33 13.35
C THR A 262 15.70 -17.55 12.31
N PRO A 263 15.97 -18.29 11.22
CA PRO A 263 14.98 -18.54 10.20
C PRO A 263 13.78 -19.37 10.65
N ASN A 264 12.60 -18.99 10.16
CA ASN A 264 11.35 -19.68 10.47
C ASN A 264 11.32 -21.14 10.00
N TRP A 265 12.09 -21.52 8.96
CA TRP A 265 12.17 -22.92 8.51
C TRP A 265 12.89 -23.82 9.52
N ILE A 266 13.89 -23.31 10.25
CA ILE A 266 14.56 -24.09 11.31
C ILE A 266 13.57 -24.37 12.44
N ILE A 267 12.74 -23.39 12.80
CA ILE A 267 11.69 -23.55 13.81
C ILE A 267 10.68 -24.62 13.35
N LYS A 268 10.27 -24.59 12.07
CA LYS A 268 9.39 -25.61 11.48
C LYS A 268 10.02 -27.01 11.48
N GLU A 269 11.30 -27.13 11.14
CA GLU A 269 12.03 -28.40 11.19
C GLU A 269 12.08 -28.97 12.61
N VAL A 270 12.39 -28.12 13.60
CA VAL A 270 12.36 -28.51 15.03
C VAL A 270 10.96 -28.96 15.45
N LEU A 271 9.91 -28.23 15.08
CA LEU A 271 8.53 -28.60 15.37
C LEU A 271 8.14 -29.94 14.72
N MET A 272 8.58 -30.18 13.48
CA MET A 272 8.33 -31.43 12.75
C MET A 272 8.97 -32.62 13.47
N ILE A 273 10.27 -32.51 13.81
CA ILE A 273 10.98 -33.53 14.59
C ILE A 273 10.27 -33.77 15.93
N MET A 274 9.83 -32.72 16.61
CA MET A 274 9.11 -32.85 17.88
C MET A 274 7.73 -33.50 17.74
N SER A 275 7.08 -33.35 16.59
CA SER A 275 5.80 -33.99 16.28
C SER A 275 6.01 -35.48 16.01
N GLU A 276 7.08 -35.85 15.28
CA GLU A 276 7.49 -37.24 15.08
C GLU A 276 7.87 -37.94 16.40
N ILE A 277 8.45 -37.21 17.36
CA ILE A 277 8.75 -37.74 18.71
C ILE A 277 7.47 -37.98 19.53
N LYS A 278 6.41 -37.18 19.28
CA LYS A 278 5.13 -37.25 20.00
C LYS A 278 4.27 -38.43 19.54
N GLU A 279 4.32 -38.76 18.26
CA GLU A 279 3.64 -39.90 17.66
C GLU A 279 4.67 -40.94 17.23
N PRO A 280 5.05 -41.89 18.11
CA PRO A 280 5.85 -43.02 17.64
C PRO A 280 5.06 -43.70 16.51
N ARG A 281 5.72 -43.90 15.35
CA ARG A 281 5.22 -44.76 14.28
C ARG A 281 4.95 -46.14 14.86
N GLU A 282 3.71 -46.40 15.24
CA GLU A 282 3.21 -47.74 15.48
C GLU A 282 2.92 -48.38 14.13
N GLU A 283 3.95 -49.00 13.55
CA GLU A 283 3.72 -50.13 12.64
C GLU A 283 3.18 -51.29 13.47
N ASN A 284 1.85 -51.36 13.64
CA ASN A 284 1.14 -52.60 13.91
C ASN A 284 -0.30 -52.52 13.39
N LEU A 285 -0.63 -53.45 12.49
CA LEU A 285 -1.99 -53.76 12.07
C LEU A 285 -2.75 -54.38 13.25
N GLU A 286 -3.56 -53.61 13.97
CA GLU A 286 -4.63 -54.16 14.80
C GLU A 286 -5.95 -53.40 14.57
N ALA A 287 -7.04 -54.16 14.62
CA ALA A 287 -8.37 -53.78 14.14
C ALA A 287 -8.88 -52.47 14.76
N LYS A 288 -9.37 -51.58 13.88
CA LYS A 288 -9.96 -50.29 14.23
C LYS A 288 -11.18 -50.48 15.14
N ILE A 289 -11.14 -49.93 16.35
CA ILE A 289 -12.28 -49.91 17.28
C ILE A 289 -13.05 -48.59 17.05
N LEU A 290 -14.35 -48.67 16.72
CA LEU A 290 -15.17 -47.48 16.48
C LEU A 290 -15.45 -46.74 17.78
N THR A 291 -15.16 -45.45 17.83
CA THR A 291 -15.52 -44.60 18.96
C THR A 291 -16.79 -43.78 18.67
N LYS A 292 -17.64 -43.57 19.70
CA LYS A 292 -18.85 -42.76 19.56
C LYS A 292 -18.47 -41.31 19.24
N GLY A 293 -18.96 -40.79 18.13
CA GLY A 293 -18.65 -39.44 17.65
C GLY A 293 -17.55 -39.35 16.59
N GLU A 294 -17.02 -40.48 16.12
CA GLU A 294 -16.02 -40.54 15.05
C GLU A 294 -16.68 -40.52 13.66
N ILE A 295 -16.02 -39.88 12.68
CA ILE A 295 -16.39 -39.98 11.26
C ILE A 295 -15.52 -41.08 10.64
N VAL A 296 -16.16 -42.09 10.05
CA VAL A 296 -15.47 -43.20 9.38
C VAL A 296 -15.96 -43.31 7.95
N SER A 297 -15.08 -43.70 7.02
CA SER A 297 -15.47 -44.10 5.68
C SER A 297 -15.89 -45.56 5.66
N GLY A 298 -16.90 -45.88 4.86
CA GLY A 298 -17.35 -47.26 4.68
C GLY A 298 -18.07 -47.47 3.37
N GLN A 299 -18.10 -48.71 2.90
CA GLN A 299 -18.71 -49.08 1.63
C GLN A 299 -20.16 -49.55 1.82
N VAL A 300 -21.09 -49.02 1.04
CA VAL A 300 -22.50 -49.41 1.07
C VAL A 300 -22.65 -50.83 0.52
N GLU A 301 -22.98 -51.80 1.38
CA GLU A 301 -23.19 -53.20 0.98
C GLU A 301 -24.64 -53.46 0.56
N GLN A 302 -25.60 -52.80 1.20
CA GLN A 302 -27.01 -52.98 0.91
C GLN A 302 -27.82 -51.71 1.19
N VAL A 303 -28.76 -51.39 0.31
CA VAL A 303 -29.74 -50.29 0.50
C VAL A 303 -31.14 -50.89 0.57
N THR A 304 -31.89 -50.52 1.60
CA THR A 304 -33.28 -50.93 1.84
C THR A 304 -34.17 -49.70 2.03
N GLU A 305 -35.49 -49.88 2.07
CA GLU A 305 -36.43 -48.79 2.37
C GLU A 305 -36.30 -48.26 3.81
N GLU A 306 -35.82 -49.09 4.74
CA GLU A 306 -35.64 -48.73 6.15
C GLU A 306 -34.27 -48.08 6.44
N GLY A 307 -33.28 -48.25 5.55
CA GLY A 307 -31.92 -47.73 5.72
C GLY A 307 -30.87 -48.39 4.82
N ALA A 308 -29.60 -48.08 5.05
CA ALA A 308 -28.47 -48.63 4.31
C ALA A 308 -27.45 -49.31 5.24
N TYR A 309 -26.95 -50.48 4.84
CA TYR A 309 -25.88 -51.20 5.50
C TYR A 309 -24.54 -50.80 4.88
N VAL A 310 -23.58 -50.45 5.74
CA VAL A 310 -22.27 -49.93 5.36
C VAL A 310 -21.18 -50.67 6.11
N ASN A 311 -20.19 -51.15 5.37
CA ASN A 311 -19.00 -51.78 5.91
C ASN A 311 -17.94 -50.71 6.20
N VAL A 312 -17.72 -50.45 7.49
CA VAL A 312 -16.79 -49.43 8.00
C VAL A 312 -15.41 -50.01 8.37
N GLY A 313 -15.06 -51.21 7.86
CA GLY A 313 -13.75 -51.82 8.08
C GLY A 313 -13.55 -52.43 9.47
N THR A 314 -14.65 -52.70 10.20
CA THR A 314 -14.62 -53.39 11.50
C THR A 314 -15.30 -54.77 11.41
N LYS A 315 -15.29 -55.55 12.51
CA LYS A 315 -16.00 -56.84 12.56
C LYS A 315 -17.54 -56.70 12.54
N THR A 316 -18.05 -55.47 12.67
CA THR A 316 -19.46 -55.17 12.83
C THR A 316 -19.95 -54.36 11.63
N GLU A 317 -21.11 -54.74 11.09
CA GLU A 317 -21.79 -54.00 10.03
C GLU A 317 -22.45 -52.72 10.60
N GLY A 318 -22.28 -51.62 9.89
CA GLY A 318 -22.90 -50.34 10.23
C GLY A 318 -24.26 -50.18 9.55
N PHE A 319 -25.25 -49.62 10.25
CA PHE A 319 -26.58 -49.35 9.72
C PHE A 319 -26.89 -47.86 9.77
N ILE A 320 -27.26 -47.28 8.62
CA ILE A 320 -27.73 -45.90 8.47
C ILE A 320 -29.25 -45.93 8.31
N PRO A 321 -30.03 -45.44 9.29
CA PRO A 321 -31.49 -45.33 9.15
C PRO A 321 -31.88 -44.38 8.00
N ALA A 322 -32.97 -44.64 7.29
CA ALA A 322 -33.41 -43.83 6.14
C ALA A 322 -33.53 -42.32 6.45
N ASN A 323 -33.93 -41.97 7.68
CA ASN A 323 -34.04 -40.58 8.16
C ASN A 323 -32.69 -39.87 8.38
N GLU A 324 -31.58 -40.62 8.36
CA GLU A 324 -30.21 -40.13 8.57
C GLU A 324 -29.36 -40.23 7.30
N VAL A 325 -29.97 -40.52 6.15
CA VAL A 325 -29.30 -40.64 4.84
C VAL A 325 -29.13 -39.29 4.13
N SER A 326 -30.08 -38.36 4.24
CA SER A 326 -29.97 -37.04 3.60
C SER A 326 -30.72 -35.93 4.35
N ASN A 327 -30.26 -34.69 4.18
CA ASN A 327 -30.92 -33.48 4.72
C ASN A 327 -32.18 -33.06 3.92
N VAL A 328 -32.38 -33.60 2.71
CA VAL A 328 -33.37 -33.12 1.73
C VAL A 328 -34.63 -34.01 1.68
N GLY A 329 -34.75 -35.00 2.57
CA GLY A 329 -35.93 -35.88 2.63
C GLY A 329 -36.10 -36.79 1.42
N LYS A 330 -35.02 -37.04 0.66
CA LYS A 330 -35.01 -37.99 -0.46
C LYS A 330 -34.92 -39.43 0.07
N PRO A 331 -35.60 -40.40 -0.58
CA PRO A 331 -35.54 -41.81 -0.19
C PRO A 331 -34.10 -42.34 -0.32
N ALA A 332 -33.72 -43.25 0.58
CA ALA A 332 -32.35 -43.75 0.68
C ALA A 332 -31.84 -44.41 -0.62
N THR A 333 -32.75 -44.97 -1.42
CA THR A 333 -32.51 -45.61 -2.70
C THR A 333 -32.14 -44.65 -3.84
N GLU A 334 -32.40 -43.35 -3.71
CA GLU A 334 -31.97 -42.33 -4.68
C GLU A 334 -30.65 -41.66 -4.31
N VAL A 335 -30.25 -41.76 -3.03
CA VAL A 335 -29.08 -41.04 -2.47
C VAL A 335 -27.85 -41.93 -2.36
N LEU A 336 -28.03 -43.25 -2.26
CA LEU A 336 -26.98 -44.23 -2.06
C LEU A 336 -27.12 -45.38 -3.05
N THR A 337 -26.03 -45.75 -3.74
CA THR A 337 -25.98 -46.95 -4.58
C THR A 337 -25.10 -48.03 -3.94
N ILE A 338 -25.41 -49.29 -4.22
CA ILE A 338 -24.66 -50.44 -3.69
C ILE A 338 -23.23 -50.39 -4.26
N GLY A 339 -22.25 -50.33 -3.36
CA GLY A 339 -20.82 -50.23 -3.69
C GLY A 339 -20.22 -48.84 -3.50
N ASP A 340 -21.03 -47.81 -3.23
CA ASP A 340 -20.53 -46.44 -2.98
C ASP A 340 -19.74 -46.36 -1.67
N GLU A 341 -18.63 -45.63 -1.70
CA GLU A 341 -17.90 -45.25 -0.49
C GLU A 341 -18.54 -44.01 0.12
N VAL A 342 -18.99 -44.13 1.37
CA VAL A 342 -19.69 -43.08 2.09
C VAL A 342 -19.03 -42.82 3.43
N GLU A 343 -18.99 -41.56 3.81
CA GLU A 343 -18.53 -41.17 5.14
C GLU A 343 -19.70 -40.97 6.09
N VAL A 344 -19.53 -41.50 7.29
CA VAL A 344 -20.63 -41.73 8.22
C VAL A 344 -20.18 -41.45 9.65
N PHE A 345 -21.05 -40.79 10.39
CA PHE A 345 -20.81 -40.42 11.78
C PHE A 345 -21.33 -41.53 12.71
N VAL A 346 -20.50 -42.01 13.63
CA VAL A 346 -20.85 -43.07 14.58
C VAL A 346 -21.75 -42.51 15.70
N LEU A 347 -23.05 -42.77 15.62
CA LEU A 347 -24.02 -42.42 16.67
C LEU A 347 -23.91 -43.35 17.88
N ASN A 348 -23.79 -44.65 17.60
CA ASN A 348 -23.64 -45.66 18.63
C ASN A 348 -22.77 -46.81 18.10
N PRO A 349 -21.66 -47.17 18.77
CA PRO A 349 -20.77 -48.22 18.29
C PRO A 349 -21.38 -49.63 18.38
N GLU A 350 -22.30 -49.88 19.31
CA GLU A 350 -23.06 -51.14 19.42
C GLU A 350 -24.49 -50.88 19.91
N ASP A 351 -25.49 -51.41 19.20
CA ASP A 351 -26.90 -51.50 19.63
C ASP A 351 -27.21 -52.88 20.25
N GLU A 352 -28.44 -53.10 20.76
CA GLU A 352 -28.86 -54.39 21.39
C GLU A 352 -28.70 -55.63 20.49
N GLU A 353 -28.60 -55.44 19.17
CA GLU A 353 -28.35 -56.48 18.17
C GLU A 353 -26.87 -56.59 17.71
N GLY A 354 -25.96 -55.81 18.30
CA GLY A 354 -24.53 -55.83 17.96
C GLY A 354 -24.19 -55.17 16.61
N LYS A 355 -24.96 -54.16 16.18
CA LYS A 355 -24.73 -53.35 14.96
C LYS A 355 -24.35 -51.91 15.33
N ALA A 356 -23.54 -51.25 14.52
CA ALA A 356 -23.18 -49.85 14.73
C ALA A 356 -24.20 -48.92 14.05
N ILE A 357 -24.78 -47.95 14.77
CA ILE A 357 -25.72 -46.98 14.18
C ILE A 357 -24.94 -45.78 13.66
N LEU A 358 -25.16 -45.46 12.38
CA LEU A 358 -24.40 -44.49 11.62
C LEU A 358 -25.32 -43.38 11.07
N SER A 359 -24.80 -42.16 10.92
CA SER A 359 -25.52 -41.03 10.29
C SER A 359 -24.66 -40.38 9.22
N LYS A 360 -25.12 -40.44 7.97
CA LYS A 360 -24.53 -39.70 6.86
C LYS A 360 -24.86 -38.21 6.97
N ARG A 361 -26.10 -37.91 7.37
CA ARG A 361 -26.61 -36.53 7.57
C ARG A 361 -25.75 -35.69 8.52
N ARG A 362 -25.32 -36.27 9.64
CA ARG A 362 -24.46 -35.55 10.62
C ARG A 362 -23.02 -35.42 10.13
N ALA A 363 -22.49 -36.43 9.42
CA ALA A 363 -21.17 -36.35 8.79
C ALA A 363 -21.11 -35.23 7.74
N ASP A 364 -22.12 -35.17 6.86
CA ASP A 364 -22.24 -34.12 5.83
C ASP A 364 -22.36 -32.73 6.47
N SER A 365 -23.11 -32.60 7.56
CA SER A 365 -23.28 -31.33 8.28
C SER A 365 -21.97 -30.87 8.95
N GLN A 366 -21.23 -31.77 9.58
CA GLN A 366 -19.95 -31.44 10.23
C GLN A 366 -18.87 -31.06 9.20
N LYS A 367 -18.82 -31.75 8.06
CA LYS A 367 -17.95 -31.36 6.94
C LYS A 367 -18.33 -30.03 6.32
N ALA A 368 -19.62 -29.75 6.20
CA ALA A 368 -20.09 -28.46 5.72
C ALA A 368 -19.62 -27.35 6.67
N TRP A 369 -19.67 -27.57 7.99
CA TRP A 369 -19.08 -26.66 8.98
C TRP A 369 -17.58 -26.47 8.80
N GLU A 370 -16.80 -27.55 8.69
CA GLU A 370 -15.34 -27.47 8.48
C GLU A 370 -14.98 -26.71 7.18
N LYS A 371 -15.73 -26.93 6.10
CA LYS A 371 -15.56 -26.20 4.85
C LYS A 371 -15.89 -24.71 4.99
N ILE A 372 -16.95 -24.38 5.72
CA ILE A 372 -17.40 -22.99 5.92
C ILE A 372 -16.45 -22.24 6.86
N GLU A 373 -15.90 -22.92 7.87
CA GLU A 373 -14.84 -22.38 8.73
C GLU A 373 -13.54 -22.14 7.94
N ALA A 374 -13.13 -23.11 7.13
CA ALA A 374 -11.97 -22.95 6.25
C ALA A 374 -12.17 -21.78 5.27
N ALA A 375 -13.36 -21.64 4.69
CA ALA A 375 -13.71 -20.54 3.80
C ALA A 375 -13.79 -19.18 4.51
N TYR A 376 -14.16 -19.15 5.80
CA TYR A 376 -14.13 -17.95 6.62
C TYR A 376 -12.69 -17.50 6.91
N GLU A 377 -11.80 -18.43 7.26
CA GLU A 377 -10.38 -18.13 7.52
C GLU A 377 -9.60 -17.76 6.24
N SER A 378 -9.91 -18.42 5.13
CA SER A 378 -9.26 -18.16 3.83
C SER A 378 -9.89 -16.99 3.06
N GLY A 379 -11.10 -16.57 3.42
CA GLY A 379 -11.88 -15.56 2.70
C GLY A 379 -12.35 -16.03 1.32
N GLU A 380 -12.54 -17.34 1.13
CA GLU A 380 -12.94 -17.95 -0.14
C GLU A 380 -14.40 -17.62 -0.51
N ILE A 381 -14.65 -17.54 -1.82
CA ILE A 381 -15.97 -17.25 -2.39
C ILE A 381 -16.75 -18.56 -2.54
N ILE A 382 -17.93 -18.62 -1.95
CA ILE A 382 -18.83 -19.78 -1.97
C ILE A 382 -20.02 -19.50 -2.88
N GLU A 383 -20.42 -20.48 -3.68
CA GLU A 383 -21.65 -20.41 -4.47
C GLU A 383 -22.83 -20.97 -3.68
N ALA A 384 -23.91 -20.20 -3.57
CA ALA A 384 -25.09 -20.56 -2.79
C ALA A 384 -26.39 -20.26 -3.55
N GLU A 385 -27.37 -21.15 -3.45
CA GLU A 385 -28.71 -20.91 -3.98
C GLU A 385 -29.60 -20.28 -2.92
N VAL A 386 -30.30 -19.20 -3.27
CA VAL A 386 -31.26 -18.56 -2.36
C VAL A 386 -32.53 -19.41 -2.26
N SER A 387 -32.76 -19.97 -1.09
CA SER A 387 -33.92 -20.83 -0.82
C SER A 387 -35.21 -20.04 -0.59
N LYS A 388 -35.19 -18.97 0.22
CA LYS A 388 -36.38 -18.20 0.59
C LYS A 388 -36.05 -16.82 1.15
N GLU A 389 -37.03 -15.94 1.11
CA GLU A 389 -36.99 -14.63 1.77
C GLU A 389 -37.51 -14.69 3.20
N VAL A 390 -36.90 -13.93 4.11
CA VAL A 390 -37.35 -13.71 5.49
C VAL A 390 -37.36 -12.22 5.81
N LYS A 391 -38.04 -11.82 6.89
CA LYS A 391 -38.10 -10.41 7.31
C LYS A 391 -36.69 -9.89 7.63
N GLY A 392 -36.12 -9.11 6.71
CA GLY A 392 -34.79 -8.49 6.85
C GLY A 392 -33.67 -9.08 5.99
N GLY A 393 -33.92 -10.11 5.17
CA GLY A 393 -32.89 -10.70 4.31
C GLY A 393 -33.32 -11.97 3.56
N LEU A 394 -32.33 -12.65 2.97
CA LEU A 394 -32.49 -13.90 2.22
C LEU A 394 -31.85 -15.07 2.96
N VAL A 395 -32.40 -16.27 2.80
CA VAL A 395 -31.79 -17.51 3.31
C VAL A 395 -31.23 -18.29 2.14
N ALA A 396 -29.93 -18.56 2.15
CA ALA A 396 -29.25 -19.33 1.13
C ALA A 396 -28.82 -20.71 1.65
N ASP A 397 -28.78 -21.69 0.75
CA ASP A 397 -28.30 -23.04 1.04
C ASP A 397 -26.88 -23.22 0.49
N ILE A 398 -25.93 -23.44 1.40
CA ILE A 398 -24.51 -23.76 1.13
C ILE A 398 -24.14 -25.16 1.62
N GLY A 399 -25.13 -26.04 1.79
CA GLY A 399 -25.02 -27.29 2.55
C GLY A 399 -25.42 -27.13 4.02
N LEU A 400 -25.45 -25.89 4.50
CA LEU A 400 -26.10 -25.42 5.73
C LEU A 400 -26.91 -24.16 5.42
N ARG A 401 -27.85 -23.81 6.31
CA ARG A 401 -28.68 -22.61 6.15
C ARG A 401 -27.86 -21.35 6.50
N GLY A 402 -27.59 -20.52 5.51
CA GLY A 402 -26.98 -19.19 5.68
C GLY A 402 -27.99 -18.06 5.54
N PHE A 403 -27.76 -16.96 6.22
CA PHE A 403 -28.56 -15.73 6.19
C PHE A 403 -27.77 -14.61 5.48
N ILE A 404 -28.40 -13.95 4.52
CA ILE A 404 -27.86 -12.79 3.81
C ILE A 404 -28.71 -11.58 4.21
N PRO A 405 -28.19 -10.61 4.98
CA PRO A 405 -28.93 -9.40 5.31
C PRO A 405 -29.20 -8.56 4.06
N ALA A 406 -30.33 -7.84 4.03
CA ALA A 406 -30.73 -7.04 2.87
C ALA A 406 -29.65 -6.01 2.41
N SER A 407 -28.90 -5.43 3.35
CA SER A 407 -27.81 -4.47 3.08
C SER A 407 -26.55 -5.08 2.46
N HIS A 408 -26.46 -6.42 2.42
CA HIS A 408 -25.30 -7.16 1.91
C HIS A 408 -25.60 -7.88 0.58
N ILE A 409 -26.78 -7.66 -0.01
CA ILE A 409 -27.21 -8.28 -1.27
C ILE A 409 -26.71 -7.47 -2.48
N ALA A 410 -26.80 -6.15 -2.42
CA ALA A 410 -26.40 -5.24 -3.49
C ALA A 410 -25.73 -3.99 -2.92
N ILE A 411 -25.01 -3.27 -3.78
CA ILE A 411 -24.38 -1.98 -3.44
C ILE A 411 -25.45 -0.90 -3.27
N GLU A 412 -26.53 -1.00 -4.04
CA GLU A 412 -27.70 -0.11 -3.98
C GLU A 412 -28.86 -0.74 -3.22
N TYR A 413 -29.76 0.10 -2.71
CA TYR A 413 -30.96 -0.34 -2.03
C TYR A 413 -31.96 -0.92 -3.04
N VAL A 414 -32.33 -2.19 -2.88
CA VAL A 414 -33.31 -2.86 -3.72
C VAL A 414 -34.60 -3.06 -2.94
N GLU A 415 -35.70 -2.50 -3.45
CA GLU A 415 -37.01 -2.54 -2.78
C GLU A 415 -37.69 -3.92 -2.81
N ASP A 416 -37.40 -4.74 -3.82
CA ASP A 416 -37.99 -6.08 -3.97
C ASP A 416 -36.92 -7.17 -3.93
N LEU A 417 -36.91 -7.95 -2.86
CA LEU A 417 -35.97 -9.06 -2.63
C LEU A 417 -36.48 -10.38 -3.21
N SER A 418 -37.75 -10.45 -3.60
CA SER A 418 -38.40 -11.66 -4.14
C SER A 418 -37.77 -12.14 -5.44
N GLN A 419 -37.20 -11.21 -6.22
CA GLN A 419 -36.56 -11.49 -7.52
C GLN A 419 -35.29 -12.35 -7.42
N PHE A 420 -34.69 -12.42 -6.24
CA PHE A 420 -33.42 -13.12 -6.01
C PHE A 420 -33.60 -14.56 -5.49
N VAL A 421 -34.84 -14.99 -5.21
CA VAL A 421 -35.16 -16.35 -4.75
C VAL A 421 -34.98 -17.35 -5.92
N GLY A 422 -34.24 -18.43 -5.69
CA GLY A 422 -33.91 -19.45 -6.69
C GLY A 422 -32.73 -19.10 -7.61
N GLN A 423 -32.03 -17.99 -7.36
CA GLN A 423 -30.79 -17.66 -8.06
C GLN A 423 -29.57 -18.13 -7.25
N THR A 424 -28.52 -18.54 -7.95
CA THR A 424 -27.22 -18.88 -7.35
C THR A 424 -26.32 -17.64 -7.35
N PHE A 425 -25.80 -17.27 -6.19
CA PHE A 425 -24.86 -16.16 -6.05
C PHE A 425 -23.52 -16.62 -5.49
N LYS A 426 -22.47 -15.89 -5.89
CA LYS A 426 -21.16 -15.91 -5.26
C LYS A 426 -21.18 -15.04 -4.01
N LEU A 427 -20.92 -15.63 -2.86
CA LEU A 427 -21.04 -15.01 -1.54
C LEU A 427 -19.79 -15.29 -0.72
N LYS A 428 -19.44 -14.36 0.16
CA LYS A 428 -18.38 -14.52 1.14
C LYS A 428 -18.98 -14.65 2.52
N VAL A 429 -18.39 -15.51 3.34
CA VAL A 429 -18.80 -15.70 4.74
C VAL A 429 -18.26 -14.54 5.57
N ILE A 430 -19.14 -13.79 6.24
CA ILE A 430 -18.77 -12.69 7.13
C ILE A 430 -18.72 -13.15 8.58
N GLU A 431 -19.63 -14.03 8.97
CA GLU A 431 -19.78 -14.42 10.37
C GLU A 431 -20.27 -15.87 10.46
N VAL A 432 -19.74 -16.59 11.44
CA VAL A 432 -20.00 -18.01 11.65
C VAL A 432 -20.27 -18.24 13.13
N GLU A 433 -21.53 -18.46 13.51
CA GLU A 433 -21.94 -18.80 14.88
C GLU A 433 -22.28 -20.29 14.98
N LYS A 434 -21.37 -21.08 15.57
CA LYS A 434 -21.55 -22.53 15.73
C LYS A 434 -22.66 -22.90 16.72
N GLU A 435 -22.92 -22.07 17.73
CA GLU A 435 -23.90 -22.38 18.79
C GLU A 435 -25.35 -22.34 18.28
N ASN A 436 -25.66 -21.40 17.39
CA ASN A 436 -27.01 -21.19 16.86
C ASN A 436 -27.21 -21.77 15.45
N ASN A 437 -26.19 -22.42 14.89
CA ASN A 437 -26.12 -22.79 13.47
C ASN A 437 -26.45 -21.62 12.54
N ASN A 438 -25.92 -20.43 12.84
CA ASN A 438 -26.19 -19.22 12.06
C ASN A 438 -24.93 -18.80 11.29
N ILE A 439 -25.07 -18.58 9.99
CA ILE A 439 -23.96 -18.20 9.11
C ILE A 439 -24.41 -16.96 8.35
N VAL A 440 -23.64 -15.88 8.45
CA VAL A 440 -23.95 -14.63 7.74
C VAL A 440 -23.12 -14.54 6.48
N LEU A 441 -23.80 -14.42 5.34
CA LEU A 441 -23.22 -14.36 4.01
C LEU A 441 -23.39 -12.96 3.41
N SER A 442 -22.43 -12.53 2.58
CA SER A 442 -22.47 -11.23 1.92
C SER A 442 -22.05 -11.31 0.47
N ARG A 443 -22.89 -10.75 -0.39
CA ARG A 443 -22.63 -10.58 -1.82
C ARG A 443 -21.88 -9.29 -2.10
N LYS A 444 -22.10 -8.26 -1.28
CA LYS A 444 -21.49 -6.93 -1.44
C LYS A 444 -19.96 -6.97 -1.50
N VAL A 445 -19.33 -7.79 -0.67
CA VAL A 445 -17.85 -7.88 -0.61
C VAL A 445 -17.28 -8.44 -1.93
N VAL A 446 -17.96 -9.43 -2.52
CA VAL A 446 -17.55 -10.02 -3.82
C VAL A 446 -17.70 -9.00 -4.94
N LEU A 447 -18.82 -8.27 -4.97
CA LEU A 447 -19.05 -7.22 -5.97
C LEU A 447 -18.04 -6.06 -5.84
N GLU A 448 -17.64 -5.69 -4.62
CA GLU A 448 -16.61 -4.69 -4.37
C GLU A 448 -15.22 -5.16 -4.84
N GLU A 449 -14.87 -6.43 -4.61
CA GLU A 449 -13.62 -7.03 -5.11
C GLU A 449 -13.59 -7.08 -6.64
N GLU A 450 -14.68 -7.51 -7.30
CA GLU A 450 -14.78 -7.51 -8.78
C GLU A 450 -14.68 -6.09 -9.38
N LEU A 451 -15.28 -5.09 -8.72
CA LEU A 451 -15.14 -3.69 -9.13
C LEU A 451 -13.71 -3.17 -8.89
N ALA A 452 -13.06 -3.60 -7.81
CA ALA A 452 -11.68 -3.21 -7.52
C ALA A 452 -10.67 -3.83 -8.53
N GLU A 453 -10.93 -5.05 -9.01
CA GLU A 453 -10.14 -5.66 -10.08
C GLU A 453 -10.33 -4.91 -11.41
N LYS A 454 -11.59 -4.64 -11.79
CA LYS A 454 -11.88 -3.82 -12.97
C LYS A 454 -11.26 -2.43 -12.88
N LYS A 455 -11.24 -1.81 -11.68
CA LYS A 455 -10.50 -0.56 -11.43
C LYS A 455 -9.03 -0.73 -11.76
N LYS A 456 -8.36 -1.73 -11.19
CA LYS A 456 -6.92 -1.96 -11.42
C LYS A 456 -6.60 -2.19 -12.89
N GLU A 457 -7.44 -2.94 -13.61
CA GLU A 457 -7.28 -3.16 -15.05
C GLU A 457 -7.43 -1.86 -15.83
N LEU A 458 -8.45 -1.05 -15.52
CA LEU A 458 -8.64 0.25 -16.16
C LEU A 458 -7.45 1.18 -15.86
N PHE A 459 -7.03 1.31 -14.61
CA PHE A 459 -5.86 2.12 -14.23
C PHE A 459 -4.56 1.65 -14.90
N ALA A 460 -4.40 0.36 -15.16
CA ALA A 460 -3.24 -0.16 -15.89
C ALA A 460 -3.31 0.09 -17.40
N SER A 461 -4.51 0.22 -17.96
CA SER A 461 -4.73 0.46 -19.40
C SER A 461 -4.80 1.94 -19.80
N LEU A 462 -5.04 2.84 -18.84
CA LEU A 462 -5.25 4.27 -19.07
C LEU A 462 -3.92 5.03 -19.09
N GLU A 463 -3.58 5.60 -20.24
CA GLU A 463 -2.44 6.51 -20.38
C GLU A 463 -2.91 7.98 -20.44
N GLU A 464 -2.08 8.90 -19.94
CA GLU A 464 -2.36 10.34 -20.00
C GLU A 464 -2.49 10.80 -21.46
N GLY A 465 -3.63 11.43 -21.78
CA GLY A 465 -3.98 11.88 -23.14
C GLY A 465 -4.87 10.93 -23.95
N GLN A 466 -5.27 9.77 -23.40
CA GLN A 466 -6.22 8.87 -24.06
C GLN A 466 -7.65 9.43 -24.04
N GLU A 467 -8.38 9.23 -25.14
CA GLU A 467 -9.81 9.52 -25.23
C GLU A 467 -10.64 8.32 -24.77
N VAL A 468 -11.55 8.54 -23.83
CA VAL A 468 -12.39 7.51 -23.23
C VAL A 468 -13.85 7.96 -23.19
N GLU A 469 -14.76 7.01 -23.35
CA GLU A 469 -16.20 7.24 -23.22
C GLU A 469 -16.59 7.02 -21.75
N GLY A 470 -17.36 7.95 -21.19
CA GLY A 470 -17.81 7.88 -19.81
C GLY A 470 -19.23 8.40 -19.64
N THR A 471 -19.89 7.97 -18.57
CA THR A 471 -21.28 8.36 -18.25
C THR A 471 -21.29 9.26 -17.01
N VAL A 472 -21.96 10.41 -17.10
CA VAL A 472 -22.09 11.34 -15.98
C VAL A 472 -22.92 10.69 -14.88
N THR A 473 -22.33 10.47 -13.70
CA THR A 473 -23.04 9.89 -12.54
C THR A 473 -23.64 10.97 -11.66
N LYS A 474 -22.91 12.07 -11.42
CA LYS A 474 -23.33 13.12 -10.50
C LYS A 474 -22.81 14.49 -10.91
N LEU A 475 -23.66 15.51 -10.79
CA LEU A 475 -23.30 16.91 -11.03
C LEU A 475 -23.10 17.65 -9.69
N VAL A 476 -22.06 18.46 -9.59
CA VAL A 476 -21.77 19.34 -8.44
C VAL A 476 -21.40 20.74 -8.92
N ASP A 477 -21.47 21.76 -8.06
CA ASP A 477 -21.26 23.16 -8.48
C ASP A 477 -19.88 23.45 -9.11
N PHE A 478 -18.87 22.64 -8.78
CA PHE A 478 -17.49 22.82 -9.27
C PHE A 478 -17.08 21.80 -10.36
N GLY A 479 -17.98 20.89 -10.78
CA GLY A 479 -17.65 19.89 -11.80
C GLY A 479 -18.69 18.78 -11.97
N ALA A 480 -18.34 17.78 -12.79
CA ALA A 480 -19.14 16.58 -13.03
C ALA A 480 -18.32 15.33 -12.73
N PHE A 481 -18.93 14.35 -12.07
CA PHE A 481 -18.37 13.01 -11.90
C PHE A 481 -18.81 12.15 -13.08
N VAL A 482 -17.82 11.51 -13.72
CA VAL A 482 -18.02 10.70 -14.92
C VAL A 482 -17.47 9.30 -14.63
N ASP A 483 -18.33 8.29 -14.72
CA ASP A 483 -17.90 6.89 -14.61
C ASP A 483 -17.36 6.42 -15.97
N LEU A 484 -16.14 5.87 -15.95
CA LEU A 484 -15.43 5.34 -17.12
C LEU A 484 -15.57 3.81 -17.23
N GLY A 485 -16.55 3.21 -16.55
CA GLY A 485 -16.79 1.77 -16.55
C GLY A 485 -16.00 1.02 -15.47
N GLY A 486 -15.67 1.70 -14.38
CA GLY A 486 -14.99 1.10 -13.23
C GLY A 486 -14.26 2.11 -12.34
N ALA A 487 -13.79 3.23 -12.88
CA ALA A 487 -13.19 4.33 -12.12
C ALA A 487 -13.95 5.64 -12.34
N GLU A 488 -14.07 6.44 -11.28
CA GLU A 488 -14.72 7.76 -11.34
C GLU A 488 -13.67 8.83 -11.71
N GLY A 489 -13.97 9.56 -12.78
CA GLY A 489 -13.21 10.74 -13.18
C GLY A 489 -13.91 12.04 -12.80
N LEU A 490 -13.14 13.04 -12.40
CA LEU A 490 -13.61 14.38 -12.12
C LEU A 490 -13.36 15.27 -13.33
N LEU A 491 -14.44 15.84 -13.85
CA LEU A 491 -14.43 16.85 -14.91
C LEU A 491 -14.70 18.22 -14.26
N HIS A 492 -13.67 19.07 -14.18
CA HIS A 492 -13.79 20.39 -13.55
C HIS A 492 -14.61 21.34 -14.41
N ILE A 493 -15.34 22.30 -13.82
CA ILE A 493 -16.11 23.33 -14.58
C ILE A 493 -15.28 24.02 -15.66
N SER A 494 -14.01 24.27 -15.37
CA SER A 494 -13.07 24.92 -16.29
C SER A 494 -12.59 24.01 -17.41
N GLU A 495 -12.91 22.72 -17.42
CA GLU A 495 -12.52 21.76 -18.46
C GLU A 495 -13.71 21.30 -19.31
N ILE A 496 -14.93 21.79 -19.04
CA ILE A 496 -16.18 21.45 -19.77
C ILE A 496 -16.29 22.22 -21.09
N SER A 497 -15.95 23.51 -21.11
CA SER A 497 -16.04 24.37 -22.30
C SER A 497 -15.07 25.54 -22.24
N TRP A 498 -14.71 26.09 -23.40
CA TRP A 498 -13.90 27.30 -23.55
C TRP A 498 -14.58 28.58 -23.04
N GLY A 499 -15.92 28.59 -22.93
CA GLY A 499 -16.69 29.71 -22.40
C GLY A 499 -16.85 29.70 -20.87
N ARG A 500 -17.26 30.83 -20.30
CA ARG A 500 -17.56 30.94 -18.86
C ARG A 500 -18.91 30.29 -18.57
N ILE A 501 -18.89 29.18 -17.83
CA ILE A 501 -20.08 28.45 -17.37
C ILE A 501 -20.20 28.66 -15.85
N ASP A 502 -21.38 29.05 -15.38
CA ASP A 502 -21.65 29.25 -13.94
C ASP A 502 -22.07 27.93 -13.27
N HIS A 503 -22.77 27.02 -13.97
CA HIS A 503 -23.13 25.68 -13.44
C HIS A 503 -22.97 24.56 -14.50
N PRO A 504 -22.33 23.41 -14.16
CA PRO A 504 -22.21 22.24 -15.05
C PRO A 504 -23.53 21.69 -15.60
N SER A 505 -24.63 21.85 -14.86
CA SER A 505 -25.97 21.37 -15.22
C SER A 505 -26.57 22.07 -16.44
N ASP A 506 -26.01 23.20 -16.88
CA ASP A 506 -26.43 23.89 -18.10
C ASP A 506 -25.94 23.18 -19.37
N VAL A 507 -24.95 22.28 -19.25
CA VAL A 507 -24.26 21.64 -20.38
C VAL A 507 -24.31 20.12 -20.32
N LEU A 508 -24.43 19.52 -19.13
CA LEU A 508 -24.42 18.08 -18.91
C LEU A 508 -25.64 17.62 -18.10
N GLU A 509 -26.25 16.50 -18.50
CA GLU A 509 -27.32 15.83 -17.76
C GLU A 509 -26.79 14.58 -17.01
N GLU A 510 -27.38 14.28 -15.84
CA GLU A 510 -27.08 13.04 -15.11
C GLU A 510 -27.50 11.82 -15.95
N GLY A 511 -26.58 10.89 -16.19
CA GLY A 511 -26.75 9.71 -17.05
C GLY A 511 -26.34 9.88 -18.50
N GLN A 512 -25.85 11.06 -18.91
CA GLN A 512 -25.40 11.30 -20.28
C GLN A 512 -24.03 10.67 -20.55
N SER A 513 -23.87 9.99 -21.70
CA SER A 513 -22.58 9.49 -22.17
C SER A 513 -21.81 10.58 -22.93
N ILE A 514 -20.59 10.87 -22.50
CA ILE A 514 -19.70 11.89 -23.06
C ILE A 514 -18.31 11.31 -23.37
N LYS A 515 -17.63 11.88 -24.37
CA LYS A 515 -16.24 11.54 -24.71
C LYS A 515 -15.30 12.54 -24.04
N VAL A 516 -14.41 12.04 -23.19
CA VAL A 516 -13.52 12.85 -22.37
C VAL A 516 -12.08 12.40 -22.57
N LYS A 517 -11.14 13.33 -22.48
CA LYS A 517 -9.71 13.05 -22.54
C LYS A 517 -9.14 12.96 -21.13
N VAL A 518 -8.30 11.97 -20.87
CA VAL A 518 -7.59 11.84 -19.58
C VAL A 518 -6.47 12.87 -19.51
N LEU A 519 -6.53 13.77 -18.53
CA LEU A 519 -5.51 14.81 -18.30
C LEU A 519 -4.45 14.37 -17.29
N GLY A 520 -4.82 13.49 -16.36
CA GLY A 520 -3.92 12.97 -15.34
C GLY A 520 -4.58 11.86 -14.56
N VAL A 521 -3.78 10.88 -14.16
CA VAL A 521 -4.24 9.71 -13.41
C VAL A 521 -3.57 9.72 -12.04
N ASN A 522 -4.35 9.88 -10.97
CA ASN A 522 -3.83 9.75 -9.61
C ASN A 522 -4.17 8.37 -9.04
N ALA A 523 -3.19 7.46 -9.13
CA ALA A 523 -3.32 6.08 -8.67
C ALA A 523 -3.44 5.95 -7.14
N GLU A 524 -2.99 6.94 -6.35
CA GLU A 524 -3.06 6.90 -4.88
C GLU A 524 -4.46 7.22 -4.35
N GLU A 525 -5.15 8.19 -4.96
CA GLU A 525 -6.52 8.56 -4.57
C GLU A 525 -7.61 7.81 -5.36
N GLY A 526 -7.24 7.06 -6.40
CA GLY A 526 -8.19 6.37 -7.29
C GLY A 526 -9.07 7.34 -8.09
N ARG A 527 -8.54 8.52 -8.42
CA ARG A 527 -9.25 9.60 -9.13
C ARG A 527 -8.57 9.91 -10.46
N ILE A 528 -9.38 10.17 -11.48
CA ILE A 528 -8.91 10.52 -12.83
C ILE A 528 -9.35 11.94 -13.15
N SER A 529 -8.43 12.79 -13.59
CA SER A 529 -8.77 14.14 -14.07
C SER A 529 -9.13 14.07 -15.54
N LEU A 530 -10.33 14.54 -15.87
CA LEU A 530 -10.89 14.50 -17.22
C LEU A 530 -11.03 15.91 -17.80
N GLY A 531 -10.91 16.01 -19.13
CA GLY A 531 -11.16 17.24 -19.87
C GLY A 531 -11.98 17.01 -21.14
N LEU A 532 -12.94 17.92 -21.39
CA LEU A 532 -13.71 18.00 -22.64
C LEU A 532 -13.13 19.02 -23.62
N LYS A 533 -12.38 20.02 -23.14
CA LYS A 533 -11.80 21.11 -23.95
C LYS A 533 -10.87 20.63 -25.05
N GLN A 534 -10.09 19.59 -24.80
CA GLN A 534 -9.03 19.12 -25.68
C GLN A 534 -9.54 18.43 -26.95
N ILE A 535 -10.85 18.14 -27.01
CA ILE A 535 -11.55 17.52 -28.15
C ILE A 535 -12.33 18.59 -28.94
N GLN A 536 -12.59 19.76 -28.34
CA GLN A 536 -13.23 20.89 -29.02
C GLN A 536 -12.18 21.70 -29.80
N PRO A 537 -12.49 22.18 -31.01
CA PRO A 537 -11.57 23.02 -31.78
C PRO A 537 -11.19 24.27 -30.97
N ASP A 538 -9.89 24.60 -30.90
CA ASP A 538 -9.41 25.76 -30.15
C ASP A 538 -9.94 27.05 -30.84
N PRO A 539 -10.77 27.86 -30.16
CA PRO A 539 -11.30 29.10 -30.74
C PRO A 539 -10.22 30.07 -31.22
N TRP A 540 -8.99 29.96 -30.71
CA TRP A 540 -7.83 30.75 -31.15
C TRP A 540 -7.29 30.30 -32.51
N GLU A 541 -7.26 29.00 -32.81
CA GLU A 541 -6.86 28.52 -34.14
C GLU A 541 -7.87 28.95 -35.20
N GLU A 542 -9.17 28.88 -34.89
CA GLU A 542 -10.21 29.42 -35.77
C GLU A 542 -10.04 30.94 -35.96
N PHE A 543 -9.77 31.69 -34.87
CA PHE A 543 -9.57 33.13 -34.94
C PHE A 543 -8.36 33.54 -35.81
N ILE A 544 -7.21 32.88 -35.67
CA ILE A 544 -6.02 33.13 -36.50
C ILE A 544 -6.30 32.81 -37.97
N SER A 545 -7.11 31.77 -38.24
CA SER A 545 -7.45 31.38 -39.61
C SER A 545 -8.42 32.36 -40.29
N GLU A 546 -9.33 32.97 -39.54
CA GLU A 546 -10.37 33.86 -40.05
C GLU A 546 -9.96 35.34 -40.07
N TYR A 547 -9.12 35.80 -39.14
CA TYR A 547 -8.83 37.22 -38.94
C TYR A 547 -7.33 37.52 -39.05
N LYS A 548 -7.00 38.60 -39.76
CA LYS A 548 -5.63 39.11 -39.92
C LYS A 548 -5.46 40.46 -39.26
N VAL A 549 -4.20 40.82 -39.00
CA VAL A 549 -3.84 42.17 -38.53
C VAL A 549 -4.37 43.21 -39.52
N GLY A 550 -5.27 44.07 -39.04
CA GLY A 550 -5.97 45.08 -39.84
C GLY A 550 -7.47 44.84 -40.04
N ASP A 551 -8.01 43.68 -39.67
CA ASP A 551 -9.44 43.40 -39.76
C ASP A 551 -10.23 44.09 -38.65
N VAL A 552 -11.48 44.47 -38.94
CA VAL A 552 -12.41 45.07 -37.98
C VAL A 552 -13.24 43.96 -37.37
N VAL A 553 -13.20 43.86 -36.04
CA VAL A 553 -13.91 42.85 -35.26
C VAL A 553 -14.94 43.53 -34.36
N GLU A 554 -16.13 42.95 -34.29
CA GLU A 554 -17.16 43.36 -33.33
C GLU A 554 -17.05 42.52 -32.08
N GLY A 555 -17.13 43.13 -30.89
CA GLY A 555 -17.06 42.40 -29.64
C GLY A 555 -17.75 43.12 -28.49
N LYS A 556 -18.00 42.39 -27.41
CA LYS A 556 -18.64 42.92 -26.20
C LYS A 556 -17.59 43.19 -25.12
N ILE A 557 -17.66 44.34 -24.47
CA ILE A 557 -16.71 44.67 -23.40
C ILE A 557 -17.04 43.85 -22.16
N THR A 558 -16.12 42.98 -21.74
CA THR A 558 -16.29 42.11 -20.57
C THR A 558 -15.82 42.79 -19.29
N LYS A 559 -14.72 43.55 -19.36
CA LYS A 559 -14.12 44.20 -18.19
C LYS A 559 -13.35 45.46 -18.57
N THR A 560 -13.45 46.50 -17.74
CA THR A 560 -12.62 47.70 -17.83
C THR A 560 -11.58 47.69 -16.69
N VAL A 561 -10.36 48.13 -17.00
CA VAL A 561 -9.26 48.33 -16.04
C VAL A 561 -8.61 49.69 -16.30
N ASP A 562 -7.87 50.24 -15.35
CA ASP A 562 -7.33 51.61 -15.43
C ASP A 562 -6.46 51.88 -16.68
N PHE A 563 -5.85 50.83 -17.25
CA PHE A 563 -4.97 50.92 -18.43
C PHE A 563 -5.60 50.41 -19.74
N GLY A 564 -6.86 49.94 -19.73
CA GLY A 564 -7.54 49.48 -20.95
C GLY A 564 -8.90 48.81 -20.74
N ALA A 565 -9.53 48.40 -21.83
CA ALA A 565 -10.78 47.64 -21.83
C ALA A 565 -10.57 46.27 -22.48
N PHE A 566 -11.10 45.21 -21.87
CA PHE A 566 -11.15 43.86 -22.42
C PHE A 566 -12.45 43.68 -23.19
N MET A 567 -12.32 43.27 -24.45
CA MET A 567 -13.41 43.04 -25.38
C MET A 567 -13.40 41.58 -25.83
N GLU A 568 -14.47 40.86 -25.55
CA GLU A 568 -14.69 39.51 -26.05
C GLU A 568 -15.21 39.58 -27.48
N ILE A 569 -14.43 39.04 -28.42
CA ILE A 569 -14.76 39.02 -29.86
C ILE A 569 -15.57 37.76 -30.19
N LYS A 570 -15.13 36.62 -29.66
CA LYS A 570 -15.79 35.31 -29.76
C LYS A 570 -15.69 34.60 -28.40
N PRO A 571 -16.57 33.61 -28.12
CA PRO A 571 -16.52 32.83 -26.88
C PRO A 571 -15.13 32.21 -26.67
N GLY A 572 -14.39 32.71 -25.67
CA GLY A 572 -13.03 32.26 -25.35
C GLY A 572 -11.86 33.06 -25.97
N VAL A 573 -12.12 34.10 -26.77
CA VAL A 573 -11.09 34.99 -27.34
C VAL A 573 -11.30 36.44 -26.85
N GLU A 574 -10.39 36.92 -26.02
CA GLU A 574 -10.40 38.28 -25.46
C GLU A 574 -9.33 39.17 -26.11
N GLY A 575 -9.71 40.38 -26.49
CA GLY A 575 -8.81 41.42 -26.99
C GLY A 575 -8.68 42.59 -26.02
N LEU A 576 -7.49 43.19 -25.93
CA LEU A 576 -7.20 44.34 -25.08
C LEU A 576 -7.17 45.63 -25.91
N ILE A 577 -7.95 46.62 -25.49
CA ILE A 577 -7.92 47.98 -26.03
C ILE A 577 -7.21 48.88 -25.01
N HIS A 578 -5.99 49.32 -25.31
CA HIS A 578 -5.24 50.22 -24.43
C HIS A 578 -5.93 51.60 -24.34
N ILE A 579 -5.81 52.31 -23.21
CA ILE A 579 -6.41 53.65 -23.02
C ILE A 579 -6.08 54.64 -24.15
N SER A 580 -4.87 54.55 -24.68
CA SER A 580 -4.38 55.38 -25.78
C SER A 580 -5.04 55.06 -27.13
N GLN A 581 -5.84 54.00 -27.24
CA GLN A 581 -6.50 53.50 -28.45
C GLN A 581 -8.04 53.57 -28.38
N LEU A 582 -8.62 54.01 -27.25
CA LEU A 582 -10.07 54.19 -27.06
C LEU A 582 -10.62 55.48 -27.69
N SER A 583 -9.86 56.60 -27.68
CA SER A 583 -10.35 57.89 -28.19
C SER A 583 -9.25 58.88 -28.58
N HIS A 584 -9.53 59.79 -29.53
CA HIS A 584 -8.62 60.86 -29.98
C HIS A 584 -8.51 62.05 -29.00
N LYS A 585 -9.29 62.07 -27.92
CA LYS A 585 -9.20 63.06 -26.83
C LYS A 585 -8.59 62.42 -25.59
N HIS A 586 -7.88 63.20 -24.77
CA HIS A 586 -7.37 62.71 -23.49
C HIS A 586 -8.53 62.47 -22.54
N ILE A 587 -8.78 61.21 -22.20
CA ILE A 587 -9.77 60.79 -21.22
C ILE A 587 -9.00 60.33 -19.96
N PRO A 588 -9.37 60.77 -18.75
CA PRO A 588 -8.68 60.39 -17.52
C PRO A 588 -9.03 58.97 -17.02
N THR A 589 -10.18 58.42 -17.41
CA THR A 589 -10.68 57.11 -16.92
C THR A 589 -11.39 56.32 -18.04
N VAL A 590 -11.16 55.01 -18.11
CA VAL A 590 -11.67 54.11 -19.17
C VAL A 590 -13.20 54.04 -19.22
N GLU A 591 -13.83 54.17 -18.05
CA GLU A 591 -15.28 54.15 -17.83
C GLU A 591 -16.02 55.33 -18.49
N ASP A 592 -15.32 56.42 -18.78
CA ASP A 592 -15.89 57.58 -19.48
C ASP A 592 -15.97 57.35 -21.01
N ALA A 593 -15.26 56.36 -21.54
CA ALA A 593 -15.19 56.07 -22.98
C ALA A 593 -16.08 54.90 -23.39
N VAL A 594 -16.20 53.87 -22.55
CA VAL A 594 -16.92 52.62 -22.85
C VAL A 594 -17.50 51.98 -21.60
N SER A 595 -18.70 51.40 -21.71
CA SER A 595 -19.36 50.71 -20.59
C SER A 595 -19.20 49.19 -20.64
N VAL A 596 -19.08 48.54 -19.47
CA VAL A 596 -19.07 47.08 -19.37
C VAL A 596 -20.37 46.51 -19.94
N GLY A 597 -20.25 45.67 -20.96
CA GLY A 597 -21.36 45.03 -21.68
C GLY A 597 -21.78 45.71 -22.99
N GLU A 598 -21.15 46.81 -23.38
CA GLU A 598 -21.37 47.50 -24.65
C GLU A 598 -20.73 46.72 -25.82
N LYS A 599 -21.40 46.69 -26.97
CA LYS A 599 -20.86 46.12 -28.22
C LYS A 599 -20.13 47.21 -28.99
N VAL A 600 -18.85 47.02 -29.26
CA VAL A 600 -18.01 47.99 -29.98
C VAL A 600 -17.27 47.32 -31.14
N GLU A 601 -17.04 48.08 -32.20
CA GLU A 601 -16.20 47.68 -33.32
C GLU A 601 -14.77 48.17 -33.08
N ALA A 602 -13.78 47.27 -33.15
CA ALA A 602 -12.38 47.63 -33.02
C ALA A 602 -11.54 46.94 -34.09
N LYS A 603 -10.48 47.61 -34.54
CA LYS A 603 -9.56 47.07 -35.52
C LYS A 603 -8.39 46.34 -34.83
N VAL A 604 -8.04 45.17 -35.34
CA VAL A 604 -6.92 44.37 -34.84
C VAL A 604 -5.59 45.03 -35.23
N ILE A 605 -4.83 45.50 -34.25
CA ILE A 605 -3.50 46.09 -34.43
C ILE A 605 -2.41 45.04 -34.36
N ASN A 606 -2.52 44.11 -33.41
CA ASN A 606 -1.52 43.08 -33.18
C ASN A 606 -2.19 41.79 -32.71
N ILE A 607 -1.64 40.65 -33.13
CA ILE A 607 -2.03 39.32 -32.66
C ILE A 607 -0.76 38.72 -32.06
N GLU A 608 -0.75 38.51 -30.75
CA GLU A 608 0.34 37.85 -30.04
C GLU A 608 -0.08 36.40 -29.78
N GLU A 609 0.45 35.49 -30.60
CA GLU A 609 0.10 34.06 -30.59
C GLU A 609 0.57 33.36 -29.30
N ASP A 610 1.76 33.71 -28.80
CA ASP A 610 2.36 33.09 -27.61
C ASP A 610 1.57 33.39 -26.32
N ASP A 611 1.07 34.62 -26.18
CA ASP A 611 0.35 35.08 -24.99
C ASP A 611 -1.18 34.96 -25.11
N ARG A 612 -1.69 34.47 -26.26
CA ARG A 612 -3.12 34.42 -26.60
C ARG A 612 -3.81 35.79 -26.37
N ARG A 613 -3.19 36.88 -26.86
CA ARG A 613 -3.71 38.25 -26.72
C ARG A 613 -3.86 38.94 -28.07
N VAL A 614 -4.96 39.68 -28.23
CA VAL A 614 -5.21 40.51 -29.42
C VAL A 614 -5.24 41.99 -29.02
N GLY A 615 -4.37 42.80 -29.61
CA GLY A 615 -4.36 44.25 -29.44
C GLY A 615 -5.37 44.91 -30.37
N LEU A 616 -6.32 45.66 -29.80
CA LEU A 616 -7.45 46.27 -30.52
C LEU A 616 -7.44 47.80 -30.44
N SER A 617 -7.96 48.49 -31.46
CA SER A 617 -8.12 49.95 -31.45
C SER A 617 -9.41 50.45 -32.10
N ILE A 618 -10.02 51.44 -31.45
CA ILE A 618 -11.22 52.14 -31.89
C ILE A 618 -10.84 53.43 -32.68
N LYS A 619 -9.59 53.91 -32.56
CA LYS A 619 -9.14 55.19 -33.15
C LYS A 619 -9.15 55.25 -34.68
N GLU A 620 -8.95 54.12 -35.36
CA GLU A 620 -8.79 54.11 -36.82
C GLU A 620 -10.10 54.22 -37.62
N LEU A 621 -11.27 54.21 -36.96
CA LEU A 621 -12.58 54.35 -37.60
C LEU A 621 -13.07 55.81 -37.72
N THR A 622 -12.45 56.78 -37.03
CA THR A 622 -12.86 58.20 -37.11
C THR A 622 -11.80 59.07 -37.81
N PRO A 623 -12.15 59.81 -38.88
CA PRO A 623 -11.19 60.66 -39.61
C PRO A 623 -10.71 61.86 -38.77
N ALA A 624 -9.41 62.18 -38.90
CA ALA A 624 -8.75 63.24 -38.15
C ALA A 624 -9.31 64.65 -38.48
N PRO A 625 -9.51 65.54 -37.48
CA PRO A 625 -9.83 66.95 -37.75
C PRO A 625 -8.60 67.72 -38.28
N GLU A 626 -8.84 68.59 -39.27
CA GLU A 626 -7.80 69.31 -40.03
C GLU A 626 -6.88 70.21 -39.18
N PRO A 627 -5.58 70.35 -39.55
CA PRO A 627 -4.60 71.12 -38.80
C PRO A 627 -4.66 72.62 -39.08
N LYS A 628 -4.71 73.46 -38.03
CA LYS A 628 -4.50 74.92 -38.13
C LYS A 628 -3.00 75.29 -38.14
N ALA A 629 -2.69 76.33 -38.91
CA ALA A 629 -1.37 76.71 -39.45
C ALA A 629 -0.31 77.28 -38.47
N LYS A 630 0.96 77.18 -38.92
CA LYS A 630 2.26 77.56 -38.28
C LYS A 630 2.55 79.08 -38.21
N PRO A 631 3.58 79.50 -37.44
CA PRO A 631 4.86 79.96 -38.05
C PRO A 631 6.14 79.49 -37.29
N LYS A 632 7.18 78.91 -37.95
CA LYS A 632 8.48 79.45 -38.47
C LYS A 632 9.44 80.01 -37.38
N LYS A 633 10.68 79.54 -37.16
CA LYS A 633 11.93 79.55 -37.99
C LYS A 633 13.07 78.69 -37.34
N GLU A 634 13.85 77.89 -38.10
CA GLU A 634 15.32 78.00 -38.43
C GLU A 634 16.28 77.86 -37.21
N THR A 635 17.39 77.06 -37.16
CA THR A 635 18.34 76.54 -38.17
C THR A 635 19.36 75.55 -37.55
N ALA A 636 19.91 74.64 -38.40
CA ALA A 636 21.25 73.97 -38.39
C ALA A 636 21.60 72.94 -37.27
N SER A 637 22.29 71.80 -37.47
CA SER A 637 23.08 71.21 -38.59
C SER A 637 23.28 69.68 -38.37
N LYS A 638 23.57 68.93 -39.46
CA LYS A 638 23.89 67.47 -39.61
C LYS A 638 25.44 67.23 -39.64
N PRO A 639 26.04 66.02 -39.89
CA PRO A 639 25.79 64.61 -39.47
C PRO A 639 27.08 63.72 -39.27
N GLN A 640 26.91 62.40 -38.98
CA GLN A 640 27.74 61.19 -39.33
C GLN A 640 29.13 60.95 -38.63
N PHE A 641 29.71 59.74 -38.41
CA PHE A 641 29.72 58.43 -39.12
C PHE A 641 30.33 57.27 -38.25
N SER A 642 30.03 56.01 -38.65
CA SER A 642 30.82 54.73 -38.69
C SER A 642 31.17 53.87 -37.45
N THR A 643 31.06 52.57 -37.73
CA THR A 643 31.40 51.32 -37.03
C THR A 643 32.91 51.00 -37.05
N ASP A 644 33.38 50.18 -36.10
CA ASP A 644 33.90 48.83 -36.38
C ASP A 644 34.33 48.10 -35.09
N ASN A 645 34.24 46.76 -35.18
CA ASN A 645 34.47 45.77 -34.14
C ASN A 645 35.97 45.49 -33.89
N ASP A 646 36.20 44.98 -32.68
CA ASP A 646 36.96 43.78 -32.32
C ASP A 646 38.28 43.92 -31.53
N GLU A 647 38.49 42.84 -30.75
CA GLU A 647 39.60 42.45 -29.88
C GLU A 647 39.55 42.84 -28.40
N GLY A 648 39.27 41.82 -27.58
CA GLY A 648 39.21 41.88 -26.13
C GLY A 648 40.56 41.68 -25.42
N SER A 649 40.61 42.16 -24.18
CA SER A 649 41.11 41.50 -22.97
C SER A 649 41.36 42.57 -21.90
N GLY A 650 40.80 42.40 -20.70
CA GLY A 650 41.06 43.32 -19.60
C GLY A 650 40.01 43.37 -18.50
N VAL A 651 40.02 42.31 -17.67
CA VAL A 651 39.53 42.17 -16.28
C VAL A 651 39.02 43.44 -15.55
N LYS A 652 37.86 43.32 -14.90
CA LYS A 652 37.48 44.09 -13.68
C LYS A 652 36.82 43.10 -12.69
N LEU A 653 37.55 42.61 -11.69
CA LEU A 653 37.54 43.08 -10.28
C LEU A 653 36.14 43.46 -9.78
N GLY A 654 35.49 42.54 -9.07
CA GLY A 654 34.16 42.75 -8.48
C GLY A 654 33.71 41.71 -7.44
N ASP A 655 34.29 40.50 -7.41
CA ASP A 655 33.90 39.46 -6.43
C ASP A 655 35.13 38.85 -5.72
N VAL A 656 35.71 39.54 -4.73
CA VAL A 656 36.48 38.92 -3.62
C VAL A 656 36.48 39.87 -2.43
N PHE A 657 36.20 39.34 -1.22
CA PHE A 657 36.02 39.97 0.11
C PHE A 657 34.58 40.45 0.36
N GLY A 658 33.76 39.83 1.21
CA GLY A 658 34.05 38.98 2.37
C GLY A 658 33.83 39.75 3.66
N ASP A 659 32.76 39.38 4.37
CA ASP A 659 32.58 39.36 5.82
C ASP A 659 32.39 40.64 6.67
N LEU A 660 31.38 40.50 7.55
CA LEU A 660 31.34 40.93 8.96
C LEU A 660 31.22 42.43 9.29
N PHE A 661 30.04 42.88 9.76
CA PHE A 661 29.73 43.29 11.14
C PHE A 661 28.38 44.04 11.26
N GLU A 662 27.52 43.55 12.17
CA GLU A 662 26.49 44.22 13.02
C GLU A 662 25.36 45.02 12.32
N ASN A 663 24.06 44.76 12.52
CA ASN A 663 23.30 44.14 13.63
C ASN A 663 22.06 43.41 13.10
#